data_AF-B0V1H4-F1
#
_entry.id   AF-B0V1H4-F1
#
_cell.length_a   1.000
_cell.length_b   1.000
_cell.length_c   1.000
_cell.angle_alpha   90.00
_cell.angle_beta   90.00
_cell.angle_gamma   90.00
#
_symmetry.space_group_name_H-M   'P 1'
#
loop_
_entity.id
_entity.type
_entity.pdbx_description
1 polymer ?
#
loop_
_entity_poly.entity_id
_entity_poly.type
_entity_poly.pdbx_seq_one_letter_code
_entity_poly.pdbx_strand_id
1 'polypeptide(L)'
;MAFGVAMFAPVCLIENDGFGKLSVKKQAKDILDRIIEPVVVVSVVGPHRTGKSYLVNLLAGLQTGFSLGYTIESETKGIWMWCIPHPTKKGHTLVLLDTEGLGDVQEKEKNDKWIFCLAVLLSSVLVYNSLGVIDDEAVEKLHYVTELPENIRVKAEGDEDESAEFMHVFPSFVWAVQDFDLEFEIEDEWMTSDEYLESALKLKKGHSLGTQRYNLPRRCLCEFFAQKKCFLFPRPAYRKYMRRLEDLSDETLDSRFLHQAHTFCSYIYDNAQPKTVRGHTITGTALGNLAEIYVEAISSGNVICLENAVVSLAKIQNVRAVDQARQIYKEEMLRMAQPPLDPDQLSRIHTLAEEKAIKVFINMSFSDKDQIYQKELMEKIHHEYQHMCLQNHQAFLMQCRKVLEYSFYPLELKISDGSYLRPGGYRQYRALLNQLISDYRARTESQIKHEEALWMFLQGKEDVGNQILQADESLSAAEQEKEVQILKNEILQQHQRGLEEQKHLEEQIIQQMKRNQEKIRRDDDQALKAKHKHEEASWMIWKGNKDVGNKIVQADESLSAVEQEKEGKSLGSPPRAESSTGQPTSESAEEFTPELIQTVDEDKHKNTYRFVSPHAGQFQCSLTSLVFVMDGEGEVLYRVVSWDPRLLDGLGQIQPVGPLYDIDCFNGSISRLHLPHCEIFSEGDNMDGLAVAHFTAGNIEIIQPIKVTETHVMIDIRDLSLFGLLWMKIFSPPISGQVLLFLRTLPVEEREKILNVHLLPGNIPVPEVQLCHRDKKYIETTSKCQLFFEREYSLCCQPENFQVQPTSEIFDHSNFGPNYHPTFEVFLGVHVREVGLAILDKAENGREVWSRQRILLTAPSQGVEDHRLTPGSEFVDALRGDLIQKVSSVMAIADSLMSERMITDELYNEVHNADTNQRKMRLLFRALDSGGASVKAEFYRLLMENEPRLVHELESRHSESSGPQ
;
A
#
# COMPACT_ATOMS: atom_id res chain seq x y z
N MET A 1 -38.30 -17.03 -3.15
CA MET A 1 -39.24 -15.89 -3.29
C MET A 1 -38.70 -14.78 -2.42
N ALA A 2 -38.42 -13.60 -2.97
CA ALA A 2 -38.23 -12.41 -2.14
C ALA A 2 -39.60 -11.99 -1.61
N PHE A 3 -39.68 -11.65 -0.32
CA PHE A 3 -40.77 -10.82 0.18
C PHE A 3 -40.35 -9.38 -0.08
N GLY A 4 -41.09 -8.66 -0.94
CA GLY A 4 -40.84 -7.25 -1.20
C GLY A 4 -40.94 -6.44 0.09
N VAL A 5 -40.19 -5.32 0.17
CA VAL A 5 -40.03 -4.55 1.41
C VAL A 5 -41.31 -3.77 1.73
N ALA A 6 -42.23 -4.41 2.45
CA ALA A 6 -43.43 -3.78 2.98
C ALA A 6 -43.10 -2.98 4.24
N MET A 7 -43.19 -1.66 4.16
CA MET A 7 -43.10 -0.79 5.33
C MET A 7 -44.45 -0.74 6.07
N PHE A 8 -44.42 -0.80 7.41
CA PHE A 8 -45.62 -0.71 8.25
C PHE A 8 -46.11 0.74 8.50
N ALA A 9 -45.25 1.73 8.28
CA ALA A 9 -45.54 3.14 8.42
C ALA A 9 -44.61 3.98 7.52
N PRO A 10 -44.99 5.20 7.11
CA PRO A 10 -44.11 6.11 6.36
C PRO A 10 -42.88 6.57 7.15
N VAL A 11 -41.86 7.04 6.42
CA VAL A 11 -40.66 7.70 6.98
C VAL A 11 -40.32 8.95 6.18
N CYS A 12 -39.71 9.96 6.80
CA CYS A 12 -39.19 11.12 6.09
C CYS A 12 -38.06 10.68 5.13
N LEU A 13 -38.17 11.00 3.84
CA LEU A 13 -37.15 10.72 2.82
C LEU A 13 -36.21 11.91 2.64
N ILE A 14 -36.78 13.10 2.44
CA ILE A 14 -36.06 14.38 2.34
C ILE A 14 -36.63 15.30 3.41
N GLU A 15 -35.82 15.66 4.39
CA GLU A 15 -36.22 16.56 5.48
C GLU A 15 -35.97 18.02 5.10
N ASN A 16 -36.97 18.86 5.35
CA ASN A 16 -36.89 20.32 5.33
C ASN A 16 -36.65 20.78 6.78
N ASP A 17 -35.46 21.28 7.08
CA ASP A 17 -35.08 21.61 8.47
C ASP A 17 -35.78 22.87 9.02
N GLY A 18 -36.34 23.70 8.14
CA GLY A 18 -36.96 24.98 8.47
C GLY A 18 -36.00 26.18 8.49
N PHE A 19 -34.70 25.95 8.29
CA PHE A 19 -33.68 26.99 8.11
C PHE A 19 -33.26 27.15 6.63
N GLY A 20 -33.92 26.42 5.72
CA GLY A 20 -33.68 26.47 4.28
C GLY A 20 -32.86 25.29 3.75
N LYS A 21 -32.48 24.32 4.58
CA LYS A 21 -31.69 23.16 4.15
C LYS A 21 -32.59 21.94 3.90
N LEU A 22 -32.36 21.29 2.77
CA LEU A 22 -32.89 19.96 2.46
C LEU A 22 -31.82 18.90 2.76
N SER A 23 -32.21 17.74 3.27
CA SER A 23 -31.29 16.61 3.48
C SER A 23 -31.99 15.26 3.30
N VAL A 24 -31.32 14.30 2.66
CA VAL A 24 -31.84 12.92 2.56
C VAL A 24 -31.62 12.20 3.89
N LYS A 25 -32.66 11.59 4.43
CA LYS A 25 -32.59 10.88 5.71
C LYS A 25 -32.07 9.47 5.50
N LYS A 26 -30.93 9.16 6.14
CA LYS A 26 -30.29 7.84 6.07
C LYS A 26 -31.26 6.67 6.29
N GLN A 27 -32.19 6.76 7.25
CA GLN A 27 -33.18 5.71 7.49
C GLN A 27 -34.03 5.36 6.24
N ALA A 28 -34.40 6.35 5.43
CA ALA A 28 -35.15 6.13 4.21
C ALA A 28 -34.27 5.48 3.12
N LYS A 29 -33.02 5.93 3.00
CA LYS A 29 -32.03 5.32 2.10
C LYS A 29 -31.72 3.87 2.48
N ASP A 30 -31.48 3.59 3.76
CA ASP A 30 -31.23 2.24 4.31
C ASP A 30 -32.40 1.26 4.05
N ILE A 31 -33.61 1.77 3.76
CA ILE A 31 -34.79 0.99 3.32
C ILE A 31 -34.79 0.84 1.79
N LEU A 32 -34.63 1.94 1.05
CA LEU A 32 -34.56 1.95 -0.42
C LEU A 32 -33.44 1.05 -0.95
N ASP A 33 -32.28 1.01 -0.28
CA ASP A 33 -31.12 0.17 -0.58
C ASP A 33 -31.39 -1.34 -0.55
N ARG A 34 -32.54 -1.76 0.00
CA ARG A 34 -32.99 -3.16 0.05
C ARG A 34 -33.97 -3.51 -1.08
N ILE A 35 -34.46 -2.50 -1.80
CA ILE A 35 -35.45 -2.63 -2.87
C ILE A 35 -34.70 -2.69 -4.21
N ILE A 36 -34.26 -3.89 -4.55
CA ILE A 36 -33.64 -4.22 -5.86
C ILE A 36 -34.66 -4.33 -6.99
N GLU A 37 -35.96 -4.24 -6.68
CA GLU A 37 -37.06 -4.26 -7.63
C GLU A 37 -37.22 -2.90 -8.34
N PRO A 38 -37.71 -2.86 -9.59
CA PRO A 38 -38.19 -1.64 -10.21
C PRO A 38 -39.24 -0.92 -9.35
N VAL A 39 -39.08 0.39 -9.18
CA VAL A 39 -40.02 1.21 -8.40
C VAL A 39 -41.00 1.97 -9.30
N VAL A 40 -42.29 1.95 -8.93
CA VAL A 40 -43.30 2.88 -9.45
C VAL A 40 -43.47 3.97 -8.40
N VAL A 41 -43.21 5.23 -8.74
CA VAL A 41 -43.18 6.32 -7.75
C VAL A 41 -44.36 7.26 -7.95
N VAL A 42 -45.16 7.51 -6.92
CA VAL A 42 -46.34 8.39 -6.99
C VAL A 42 -46.21 9.50 -5.96
N SER A 43 -46.03 10.73 -6.42
CA SER A 43 -45.93 11.93 -5.56
C SER A 43 -47.27 12.65 -5.48
N VAL A 44 -47.77 12.89 -4.26
CA VAL A 44 -48.95 13.73 -4.04
C VAL A 44 -48.51 15.11 -3.54
N VAL A 45 -48.63 16.11 -4.41
CA VAL A 45 -48.25 17.51 -4.20
C VAL A 45 -49.48 18.41 -4.12
N GLY A 46 -49.29 19.62 -3.59
CA GLY A 46 -50.33 20.64 -3.56
C GLY A 46 -50.39 21.42 -2.25
N PRO A 47 -51.32 22.39 -2.15
CA PRO A 47 -51.38 23.32 -1.03
C PRO A 47 -51.54 22.65 0.34
N HIS A 48 -51.25 23.40 1.40
CA HIS A 48 -51.51 22.93 2.76
C HIS A 48 -53.00 22.61 2.98
N ARG A 49 -53.29 21.63 3.85
CA ARG A 49 -54.64 21.24 4.31
C ARG A 49 -55.64 20.80 3.19
N THR A 50 -55.19 20.46 1.98
CA THR A 50 -56.06 19.93 0.90
C THR A 50 -56.41 18.44 0.98
N GLY A 51 -55.88 17.70 1.96
CA GLY A 51 -56.14 16.26 2.15
C GLY A 51 -55.17 15.29 1.46
N LYS A 52 -53.99 15.76 1.04
CA LYS A 52 -52.96 14.96 0.33
C LYS A 52 -52.70 13.60 0.98
N SER A 53 -52.35 13.60 2.26
CA SER A 53 -51.99 12.42 3.05
C SER A 53 -53.11 11.36 3.11
N TYR A 54 -54.38 11.77 2.98
CA TYR A 54 -55.51 10.84 2.88
C TYR A 54 -55.56 10.15 1.51
N LEU A 55 -55.30 10.89 0.42
CA LEU A 55 -55.18 10.33 -0.92
C LEU A 55 -53.99 9.36 -1.04
N VAL A 56 -52.90 9.63 -0.30
CA VAL A 56 -51.75 8.72 -0.19
C VAL A 56 -52.09 7.46 0.61
N ASN A 57 -52.79 7.59 1.75
CA ASN A 57 -53.28 6.45 2.53
C ASN A 57 -54.21 5.53 1.70
N LEU A 58 -55.11 6.12 0.90
CA LEU A 58 -55.94 5.37 -0.06
C LEU A 58 -55.11 4.57 -1.09
N LEU A 59 -54.04 5.17 -1.64
CA LEU A 59 -53.09 4.47 -2.53
C LEU A 59 -52.24 3.40 -1.82
N ALA A 60 -52.14 3.45 -0.49
CA ALA A 60 -51.52 2.39 0.30
C ALA A 60 -52.49 1.22 0.62
N GLY A 61 -53.79 1.38 0.33
CA GLY A 61 -54.82 0.42 0.70
C GLY A 61 -55.12 0.36 2.20
N LEU A 62 -54.76 1.40 2.96
CA LEU A 62 -54.87 1.45 4.42
C LEU A 62 -55.45 2.81 4.85
N GLN A 63 -56.45 2.84 5.74
CA GLN A 63 -57.05 4.10 6.19
C GLN A 63 -56.08 4.99 7.00
N THR A 64 -55.05 4.40 7.61
CA THR A 64 -54.06 5.06 8.48
C THR A 64 -52.63 4.75 8.05
N GLY A 65 -51.77 5.77 8.00
CA GLY A 65 -50.33 5.60 7.78
C GLY A 65 -49.58 6.93 7.82
N PHE A 66 -49.84 7.81 6.85
CA PHE A 66 -49.53 9.23 6.97
C PHE A 66 -50.59 9.89 7.87
N SER A 67 -50.16 10.67 8.87
CA SER A 67 -51.04 11.46 9.73
C SER A 67 -51.78 12.52 8.92
N LEU A 68 -53.10 12.63 9.06
CA LEU A 68 -53.84 13.72 8.39
C LEU A 68 -53.62 15.08 9.05
N GLY A 69 -53.43 15.06 10.37
CA GLY A 69 -53.22 16.23 11.22
C GLY A 69 -54.45 17.14 11.37
N TYR A 70 -54.54 17.84 12.50
CA TYR A 70 -55.75 18.60 12.87
C TYR A 70 -55.47 20.04 13.35
N THR A 71 -54.21 20.48 13.32
CA THR A 71 -53.73 21.81 13.71
C THR A 71 -53.60 22.74 12.49
N ILE A 72 -53.02 23.94 12.67
CA ILE A 72 -52.65 24.82 11.55
C ILE A 72 -51.28 24.41 10.97
N GLU A 73 -50.30 24.14 11.83
CA GLU A 73 -48.93 23.76 11.48
C GLU A 73 -48.85 22.54 10.54
N SER A 74 -47.80 22.48 9.70
CA SER A 74 -47.51 21.32 8.85
C SER A 74 -46.86 20.18 9.65
N GLU A 75 -47.51 19.02 9.70
CA GLU A 75 -46.94 17.79 10.26
C GLU A 75 -45.93 17.16 9.27
N THR A 76 -46.32 17.06 7.99
CA THR A 76 -45.42 16.70 6.88
C THR A 76 -44.48 17.86 6.56
N LYS A 77 -43.23 17.80 7.06
CA LYS A 77 -42.12 18.64 6.60
C LYS A 77 -41.28 17.93 5.55
N GLY A 78 -40.96 18.61 4.45
CA GLY A 78 -40.18 18.02 3.35
C GLY A 78 -40.97 17.00 2.51
N ILE A 79 -40.35 15.86 2.19
CA ILE A 79 -40.97 14.74 1.43
C ILE A 79 -40.87 13.46 2.26
N TRP A 80 -42.01 12.82 2.50
CA TRP A 80 -42.16 11.57 3.24
C TRP A 80 -42.53 10.42 2.32
N MET A 81 -42.10 9.21 2.66
CA MET A 81 -42.10 8.03 1.80
C MET A 81 -42.75 6.83 2.46
N TRP A 82 -43.55 6.08 1.70
CA TRP A 82 -44.08 4.77 2.07
C TRP A 82 -43.87 3.76 0.92
N CYS A 83 -43.06 2.73 1.14
CA CYS A 83 -42.83 1.65 0.19
C CYS A 83 -43.70 0.43 0.52
N ILE A 84 -44.46 -0.06 -0.46
CA ILE A 84 -45.26 -1.29 -0.38
C ILE A 84 -45.13 -2.13 -1.67
N PRO A 85 -45.33 -3.45 -1.63
CA PRO A 85 -45.41 -4.27 -2.85
C PRO A 85 -46.51 -3.75 -3.79
N HIS A 86 -46.22 -3.61 -5.08
CA HIS A 86 -47.15 -3.01 -6.02
C HIS A 86 -48.40 -3.91 -6.20
N PRO A 87 -49.65 -3.40 -6.05
CA PRO A 87 -50.85 -4.24 -6.01
C PRO A 87 -51.08 -5.14 -7.24
N THR A 88 -50.90 -4.60 -8.45
CA THR A 88 -51.13 -5.31 -9.73
C THR A 88 -49.84 -5.83 -10.39
N LYS A 89 -48.76 -5.04 -10.38
CA LYS A 89 -47.48 -5.33 -11.07
C LYS A 89 -46.54 -6.16 -10.18
N LYS A 90 -46.52 -7.48 -10.38
CA LYS A 90 -45.63 -8.39 -9.63
C LYS A 90 -44.15 -8.04 -9.82
N GLY A 91 -43.35 -8.21 -8.75
CA GLY A 91 -41.92 -7.92 -8.76
C GLY A 91 -41.58 -6.44 -8.92
N HIS A 92 -42.51 -5.56 -8.56
CA HIS A 92 -42.34 -4.12 -8.50
C HIS A 92 -42.75 -3.63 -7.11
N THR A 93 -42.11 -2.55 -6.66
CA THR A 93 -42.45 -1.86 -5.42
C THR A 93 -43.11 -0.52 -5.75
N LEU A 94 -44.25 -0.23 -5.12
CA LEU A 94 -44.93 1.06 -5.19
C LEU A 94 -44.36 1.97 -4.08
N VAL A 95 -43.81 3.11 -4.48
CA VAL A 95 -43.23 4.11 -3.58
C VAL A 95 -44.14 5.33 -3.60
N LEU A 96 -44.83 5.55 -2.49
CA LEU A 96 -45.76 6.66 -2.30
C LEU A 96 -45.03 7.81 -1.61
N LEU A 97 -45.10 9.01 -2.18
CA LEU A 97 -44.47 10.22 -1.64
C LEU A 97 -45.55 11.27 -1.26
N ASP A 98 -45.62 11.66 0.01
CA ASP A 98 -46.42 12.80 0.49
C ASP A 98 -45.49 14.00 0.73
N THR A 99 -45.90 15.20 0.29
CA THR A 99 -45.07 16.41 0.42
C THR A 99 -45.63 17.39 1.44
N GLU A 100 -44.76 18.27 1.94
CA GLU A 100 -45.16 19.49 2.64
C GLU A 100 -46.21 20.28 1.82
N GLY A 101 -47.05 21.04 2.54
CA GLY A 101 -48.11 21.84 1.97
C GLY A 101 -47.57 23.14 1.38
N LEU A 102 -47.65 23.26 0.05
CA LEU A 102 -47.19 24.45 -0.69
C LEU A 102 -48.00 25.70 -0.28
N GLY A 103 -47.37 26.87 -0.35
CA GLY A 103 -48.01 28.18 -0.15
C GLY A 103 -48.40 28.45 1.30
N ASP A 104 -47.46 28.27 2.23
CA ASP A 104 -47.62 28.57 3.66
C ASP A 104 -47.04 29.95 4.03
N VAL A 105 -47.59 30.60 5.06
CA VAL A 105 -47.71 32.07 5.16
C VAL A 105 -46.44 32.81 5.61
N GLN A 106 -45.32 32.11 5.87
CA GLN A 106 -44.08 32.71 6.40
C GLN A 106 -42.82 32.14 5.73
N GLU A 107 -42.14 32.96 4.92
CA GLU A 107 -40.74 32.83 4.43
C GLU A 107 -40.28 31.48 3.80
N LYS A 108 -41.20 30.51 3.64
CA LYS A 108 -40.94 29.15 3.12
C LYS A 108 -40.76 29.04 1.60
N GLU A 109 -41.16 30.06 0.83
CA GLU A 109 -41.29 30.01 -0.65
C GLU A 109 -40.06 29.42 -1.35
N LYS A 110 -38.85 29.73 -0.88
CA LYS A 110 -37.58 29.23 -1.44
C LYS A 110 -37.47 27.69 -1.40
N ASN A 111 -38.05 27.02 -0.41
CA ASN A 111 -38.03 25.56 -0.31
C ASN A 111 -39.24 24.90 -0.98
N ASP A 112 -40.41 25.55 -1.01
CA ASP A 112 -41.60 25.03 -1.71
C ASP A 112 -41.31 24.68 -3.18
N LYS A 113 -40.61 25.57 -3.90
CA LYS A 113 -40.22 25.31 -5.31
C LYS A 113 -39.29 24.09 -5.45
N TRP A 114 -38.40 23.86 -4.49
CA TRP A 114 -37.47 22.72 -4.51
C TRP A 114 -38.16 21.42 -4.12
N ILE A 115 -39.08 21.44 -3.16
CA ILE A 115 -39.95 20.30 -2.83
C ILE A 115 -40.81 19.91 -4.03
N PHE A 116 -41.38 20.89 -4.75
CA PHE A 116 -42.11 20.64 -5.98
C PHE A 116 -41.22 20.06 -7.10
N CYS A 117 -40.05 20.66 -7.33
CA CYS A 117 -39.04 20.19 -8.29
C CYS A 117 -38.62 18.73 -8.01
N LEU A 118 -38.27 18.41 -6.76
CA LEU A 118 -37.92 17.04 -6.33
C LEU A 118 -39.09 16.07 -6.51
N ALA A 119 -40.33 16.49 -6.22
CA ALA A 119 -41.51 15.65 -6.41
C ALA A 119 -41.78 15.32 -7.89
N VAL A 120 -41.55 16.27 -8.81
CA VAL A 120 -41.56 16.05 -10.27
C VAL A 120 -40.45 15.07 -10.66
N LEU A 121 -39.21 15.34 -10.24
CA LEU A 121 -38.02 14.59 -10.63
C LEU A 121 -38.03 13.14 -10.16
N LEU A 122 -38.52 12.86 -8.94
CA LEU A 122 -38.54 11.51 -8.37
C LEU A 122 -39.71 10.65 -8.86
N SER A 123 -40.85 11.25 -9.26
CA SER A 123 -42.08 10.50 -9.55
C SER A 123 -42.15 9.86 -10.94
N SER A 124 -42.89 8.75 -11.03
CA SER A 124 -43.52 8.24 -12.26
C SER A 124 -44.84 8.96 -12.55
N VAL A 125 -45.59 9.30 -11.49
CA VAL A 125 -46.86 10.01 -11.55
C VAL A 125 -46.89 11.13 -10.51
N LEU A 126 -47.21 12.35 -10.95
CA LEU A 126 -47.38 13.53 -10.10
C LEU A 126 -48.87 13.83 -9.95
N VAL A 127 -49.38 13.67 -8.73
CA VAL A 127 -50.76 13.94 -8.37
C VAL A 127 -50.84 15.32 -7.71
N TYR A 128 -51.40 16.31 -8.39
CA TYR A 128 -51.68 17.62 -7.79
C TYR A 128 -53.06 17.61 -7.14
N ASN A 129 -53.10 17.77 -5.82
CA ASN A 129 -54.30 17.67 -5.00
C ASN A 129 -54.77 19.05 -4.51
N SER A 130 -55.84 19.56 -5.10
CA SER A 130 -56.43 20.88 -4.81
C SER A 130 -57.86 20.76 -4.25
N LEU A 131 -58.39 21.84 -3.67
CA LEU A 131 -59.80 21.95 -3.25
C LEU A 131 -60.59 22.83 -4.22
N GLY A 132 -61.88 22.54 -4.42
CA GLY A 132 -62.82 23.42 -5.11
C GLY A 132 -62.96 23.11 -6.60
N VAL A 133 -62.58 24.05 -7.47
CA VAL A 133 -62.73 23.97 -8.93
C VAL A 133 -61.40 24.26 -9.64
N ILE A 134 -61.27 23.85 -10.90
CA ILE A 134 -60.14 24.23 -11.76
C ILE A 134 -60.52 25.55 -12.47
N ASP A 135 -60.20 26.67 -11.82
CA ASP A 135 -60.36 28.02 -12.38
C ASP A 135 -59.00 28.71 -12.63
N ASP A 136 -59.02 29.99 -13.01
CA ASP A 136 -57.81 30.77 -13.30
C ASP A 136 -56.89 30.90 -12.06
N GLU A 137 -57.46 30.97 -10.85
CA GLU A 137 -56.70 31.07 -9.59
C GLU A 137 -56.11 29.70 -9.18
N ALA A 138 -56.83 28.61 -9.41
CA ALA A 138 -56.35 27.24 -9.18
C ALA A 138 -55.15 26.87 -10.07
N VAL A 139 -55.12 27.38 -11.31
CA VAL A 139 -53.99 27.24 -12.24
C VAL A 139 -52.84 28.19 -11.88
N GLU A 140 -53.12 29.44 -11.48
CA GLU A 140 -52.08 30.41 -11.07
C GLU A 140 -51.37 29.98 -9.75
N LYS A 141 -52.07 29.29 -8.85
CA LYS A 141 -51.48 28.63 -7.67
C LYS A 141 -50.44 27.55 -8.00
N LEU A 142 -50.40 27.05 -9.24
CA LEU A 142 -49.39 26.10 -9.72
C LEU A 142 -48.19 26.80 -10.42
N HIS A 143 -47.90 28.06 -10.07
CA HIS A 143 -46.78 28.84 -10.62
C HIS A 143 -45.42 28.11 -10.56
N TYR A 144 -45.18 27.24 -9.57
CA TYR A 144 -43.97 26.41 -9.48
C TYR A 144 -43.67 25.59 -10.76
N VAL A 145 -44.68 25.22 -11.55
CA VAL A 145 -44.49 24.56 -12.85
C VAL A 145 -43.77 25.47 -13.84
N THR A 146 -43.98 26.79 -13.77
CA THR A 146 -43.33 27.77 -14.66
C THR A 146 -41.86 28.00 -14.33
N GLU A 147 -41.41 27.65 -13.12
CA GLU A 147 -40.02 27.74 -12.69
C GLU A 147 -39.19 26.49 -13.04
N LEU A 148 -39.82 25.37 -13.42
CA LEU A 148 -39.10 24.13 -13.73
C LEU A 148 -37.97 24.30 -14.78
N PRO A 149 -38.10 25.11 -15.85
CA PRO A 149 -37.01 25.34 -16.81
C PRO A 149 -35.80 26.08 -16.21
N GLU A 150 -35.99 26.88 -15.16
CA GLU A 150 -34.91 27.60 -14.49
C GLU A 150 -34.17 26.70 -13.49
N ASN A 151 -34.86 25.70 -12.93
CA ASN A 151 -34.35 24.80 -11.89
C ASN A 151 -33.87 23.43 -12.42
N ILE A 152 -34.27 23.03 -13.63
CA ILE A 152 -33.95 21.73 -14.25
C ILE A 152 -33.41 21.93 -15.67
N ARG A 153 -32.35 21.20 -16.03
CA ARG A 153 -31.88 21.01 -17.41
C ARG A 153 -31.89 19.53 -17.78
N VAL A 154 -32.14 19.20 -19.04
CA VAL A 154 -32.11 17.81 -19.53
C VAL A 154 -30.70 17.41 -19.95
N LYS A 155 -29.99 18.29 -20.66
CA LYS A 155 -28.61 18.10 -21.12
C LYS A 155 -27.60 18.85 -20.24
N ALA A 156 -26.33 18.44 -20.31
CA ALA A 156 -25.23 19.20 -19.70
C ALA A 156 -24.86 20.44 -20.54
N GLU A 157 -24.88 20.32 -21.87
CA GLU A 157 -24.57 21.37 -22.84
C GLU A 157 -25.76 21.55 -23.80
N GLY A 158 -26.23 22.79 -23.98
CA GLY A 158 -27.38 23.11 -24.84
C GLY A 158 -27.87 24.56 -24.68
N ASP A 159 -28.70 25.00 -25.64
CA ASP A 159 -29.42 26.28 -25.59
C ASP A 159 -30.53 26.28 -24.51
N GLU A 160 -30.99 27.48 -24.12
CA GLU A 160 -31.83 27.68 -22.92
C GLU A 160 -33.26 27.09 -22.99
N ASP A 161 -33.80 26.79 -24.18
CA ASP A 161 -35.18 26.28 -24.33
C ASP A 161 -35.24 24.77 -24.59
N GLU A 162 -34.96 23.98 -23.55
CA GLU A 162 -35.14 22.52 -23.56
C GLU A 162 -36.60 22.06 -23.31
N SER A 163 -37.58 22.97 -23.34
CA SER A 163 -38.98 22.72 -22.94
C SER A 163 -39.61 21.49 -23.62
N ALA A 164 -39.24 21.22 -24.87
CA ALA A 164 -39.75 20.07 -25.64
C ALA A 164 -39.22 18.71 -25.14
N GLU A 165 -38.06 18.66 -24.47
CA GLU A 165 -37.51 17.41 -23.94
C GLU A 165 -38.20 17.00 -22.63
N PHE A 166 -38.72 17.95 -21.84
CA PHE A 166 -39.45 17.66 -20.59
C PHE A 166 -40.63 16.71 -20.83
N MET A 167 -41.33 16.85 -21.96
CA MET A 167 -42.41 15.96 -22.42
C MET A 167 -42.02 14.47 -22.44
N HIS A 168 -40.73 14.14 -22.52
CA HIS A 168 -40.21 12.77 -22.59
C HIS A 168 -39.55 12.27 -21.30
N VAL A 169 -39.38 13.13 -20.27
CA VAL A 169 -38.69 12.78 -19.01
C VAL A 169 -39.48 13.06 -17.74
N PHE A 170 -40.53 13.88 -17.80
CA PHE A 170 -41.41 14.18 -16.67
C PHE A 170 -42.50 13.11 -16.46
N PRO A 171 -43.05 13.00 -15.24
CA PRO A 171 -44.09 12.03 -14.88
C PRO A 171 -45.42 12.24 -15.65
N SER A 172 -46.32 11.24 -15.60
CA SER A 172 -47.73 11.47 -15.92
C SER A 172 -48.34 12.41 -14.88
N PHE A 173 -49.10 13.43 -15.31
CA PHE A 173 -49.76 14.39 -14.42
C PHE A 173 -51.21 13.99 -14.14
N VAL A 174 -51.61 14.06 -12.87
CA VAL A 174 -52.97 13.77 -12.42
C VAL A 174 -53.48 14.92 -11.55
N TRP A 175 -54.56 15.58 -11.97
CA TRP A 175 -55.23 16.57 -11.14
C TRP A 175 -56.30 15.88 -10.29
N ALA A 176 -56.12 15.89 -8.98
CA ALA A 176 -57.09 15.43 -7.99
C ALA A 176 -57.81 16.63 -7.36
N VAL A 177 -59.09 16.83 -7.71
CA VAL A 177 -59.89 17.95 -7.23
C VAL A 177 -60.83 17.48 -6.13
N GLN A 178 -60.59 17.93 -4.90
CA GLN A 178 -61.35 17.58 -3.70
C GLN A 178 -62.52 18.54 -3.46
N ASP A 179 -63.56 18.05 -2.78
CA ASP A 179 -64.79 18.82 -2.47
C ASP A 179 -65.57 19.28 -3.72
N PHE A 180 -65.47 18.54 -4.84
CA PHE A 180 -66.15 18.84 -6.10
C PHE A 180 -67.58 18.28 -6.11
N ASP A 181 -68.56 19.16 -5.86
CA ASP A 181 -69.99 18.82 -5.75
C ASP A 181 -70.84 19.28 -6.97
N LEU A 182 -70.23 19.63 -8.13
CA LEU A 182 -70.93 20.14 -9.33
C LEU A 182 -71.26 19.04 -10.36
N GLU A 183 -72.33 19.24 -11.13
CA GLU A 183 -72.75 18.38 -12.26
C GLU A 183 -72.43 19.07 -13.60
N PHE A 184 -72.08 18.29 -14.63
CA PHE A 184 -71.61 18.80 -15.94
C PHE A 184 -72.67 18.64 -17.04
N GLU A 185 -73.49 19.66 -17.23
CA GLU A 185 -74.38 19.80 -18.38
C GLU A 185 -74.05 21.13 -19.09
N ILE A 186 -73.48 21.05 -20.30
CA ILE A 186 -73.12 22.22 -21.12
C ILE A 186 -73.69 22.01 -22.51
N GLU A 187 -74.63 22.86 -22.93
CA GLU A 187 -75.30 22.79 -24.24
C GLU A 187 -75.87 21.39 -24.56
N ASP A 188 -76.51 20.77 -23.56
CA ASP A 188 -77.10 19.42 -23.55
C ASP A 188 -76.11 18.23 -23.72
N GLU A 189 -74.79 18.47 -23.73
CA GLU A 189 -73.76 17.42 -23.74
C GLU A 189 -73.07 17.22 -22.37
N TRP A 190 -72.74 15.95 -22.07
CA TRP A 190 -72.13 15.52 -20.82
C TRP A 190 -70.59 15.55 -20.93
N MET A 191 -69.95 16.49 -20.24
CA MET A 191 -68.49 16.64 -20.24
C MET A 191 -67.80 15.66 -19.28
N THR A 192 -66.73 15.00 -19.74
CA THR A 192 -65.87 14.16 -18.87
C THR A 192 -64.92 15.01 -18.02
N SER A 193 -64.37 14.44 -16.94
CA SER A 193 -63.40 15.14 -16.08
C SER A 193 -62.14 15.57 -16.83
N ASP A 194 -61.69 14.79 -17.82
CA ASP A 194 -60.50 15.10 -18.62
C ASP A 194 -60.78 16.24 -19.62
N GLU A 195 -61.97 16.28 -20.22
CA GLU A 195 -62.39 17.40 -21.08
C GLU A 195 -62.56 18.70 -20.28
N TYR A 196 -63.02 18.61 -19.03
CA TYR A 196 -63.04 19.74 -18.11
C TYR A 196 -61.62 20.28 -17.83
N LEU A 197 -60.64 19.38 -17.64
CA LEU A 197 -59.23 19.77 -17.48
C LEU A 197 -58.65 20.40 -18.76
N GLU A 198 -58.83 19.80 -19.94
CA GLU A 198 -58.35 20.39 -21.21
C GLU A 198 -59.06 21.71 -21.54
N SER A 199 -60.32 21.87 -21.14
CA SER A 199 -61.05 23.15 -21.22
C SER A 199 -60.41 24.22 -20.31
N ALA A 200 -60.07 23.86 -19.07
CA ALA A 200 -59.40 24.77 -18.13
C ALA A 200 -57.97 25.14 -18.55
N LEU A 201 -57.24 24.24 -19.24
CA LEU A 201 -55.89 24.48 -19.76
C LEU A 201 -55.85 25.22 -21.11
N LYS A 202 -57.00 25.52 -21.71
CA LYS A 202 -57.12 26.13 -23.03
C LYS A 202 -56.48 27.53 -23.09
N LEU A 203 -55.50 27.69 -23.97
CA LEU A 203 -54.74 28.94 -24.15
C LEU A 203 -55.62 30.05 -24.77
N LYS A 204 -55.55 31.26 -24.20
CA LYS A 204 -56.20 32.47 -24.73
C LYS A 204 -55.33 33.03 -25.87
N LYS A 205 -55.95 33.43 -26.99
CA LYS A 205 -55.25 34.01 -28.15
C LYS A 205 -54.85 35.46 -27.88
N GLY A 206 -53.65 35.85 -28.32
CA GLY A 206 -53.12 37.22 -28.22
C GLY A 206 -51.82 37.31 -27.42
N HIS A 207 -51.19 38.50 -27.45
CA HIS A 207 -49.85 38.73 -26.90
C HIS A 207 -49.81 39.75 -25.75
N SER A 208 -50.96 40.12 -25.16
CA SER A 208 -51.00 41.07 -24.03
C SER A 208 -50.32 40.47 -22.78
N LEU A 209 -49.78 41.31 -21.89
CA LEU A 209 -49.14 40.84 -20.65
C LEU A 209 -50.06 39.92 -19.81
N GLY A 210 -51.36 40.25 -19.74
CA GLY A 210 -52.35 39.41 -19.07
C GLY A 210 -52.61 38.09 -19.79
N THR A 211 -52.58 38.09 -21.13
CA THR A 211 -52.67 36.86 -21.94
C THR A 211 -51.44 35.97 -21.74
N GLN A 212 -50.24 36.56 -21.67
CA GLN A 212 -49.00 35.85 -21.41
C GLN A 212 -49.00 35.21 -20.02
N ARG A 213 -49.32 35.99 -18.96
CA ARG A 213 -49.47 35.46 -17.58
C ARG A 213 -50.48 34.32 -17.48
N TYR A 214 -51.68 34.49 -18.05
CA TYR A 214 -52.71 33.44 -18.08
C TYR A 214 -52.24 32.17 -18.82
N ASN A 215 -51.53 32.33 -19.94
CA ASN A 215 -51.08 31.22 -20.78
C ASN A 215 -49.87 30.49 -20.21
N LEU A 216 -48.97 31.15 -19.47
CA LEU A 216 -47.68 30.56 -19.07
C LEU A 216 -47.80 29.25 -18.28
N PRO A 217 -48.50 29.16 -17.12
CA PRO A 217 -48.64 27.91 -16.37
C PRO A 217 -49.41 26.84 -17.16
N ARG A 218 -50.39 27.23 -17.99
CA ARG A 218 -51.15 26.31 -18.85
C ARG A 218 -50.30 25.71 -19.95
N ARG A 219 -49.45 26.53 -20.57
CA ARG A 219 -48.51 26.15 -21.60
C ARG A 219 -47.49 25.18 -21.03
N CYS A 220 -46.85 25.53 -19.91
CA CYS A 220 -45.91 24.65 -19.22
C CYS A 220 -46.56 23.32 -18.79
N LEU A 221 -47.81 23.33 -18.29
CA LEU A 221 -48.55 22.10 -18.01
C LEU A 221 -48.76 21.20 -19.24
N CYS A 222 -49.07 21.78 -20.40
CA CYS A 222 -49.31 21.04 -21.65
C CYS A 222 -48.03 20.65 -22.40
N GLU A 223 -46.94 21.42 -22.26
CA GLU A 223 -45.64 21.16 -22.90
C GLU A 223 -44.81 20.17 -22.07
N PHE A 224 -44.85 20.23 -20.73
CA PHE A 224 -43.95 19.43 -19.90
C PHE A 224 -44.55 18.06 -19.51
N PHE A 225 -45.88 17.93 -19.38
CA PHE A 225 -46.54 16.69 -18.95
C PHE A 225 -47.35 16.06 -20.10
N ALA A 226 -46.73 15.10 -20.81
CA ALA A 226 -47.31 14.46 -22.00
C ALA A 226 -48.65 13.73 -21.74
N GLN A 227 -48.83 13.21 -20.52
CA GLN A 227 -50.05 12.54 -20.09
C GLN A 227 -50.70 13.34 -18.97
N LYS A 228 -51.98 13.66 -19.13
CA LYS A 228 -52.81 14.38 -18.19
C LYS A 228 -54.07 13.57 -17.88
N LYS A 229 -54.51 13.56 -16.63
CA LYS A 229 -55.74 12.89 -16.17
C LYS A 229 -56.40 13.71 -15.06
N CYS A 230 -57.73 13.72 -15.01
CA CYS A 230 -58.50 14.47 -14.02
C CYS A 230 -59.42 13.56 -13.20
N PHE A 231 -59.38 13.70 -11.87
CA PHE A 231 -60.29 13.05 -10.93
C PHE A 231 -60.97 14.09 -10.06
N LEU A 232 -62.30 14.05 -10.06
CA LEU A 232 -63.16 14.98 -9.33
C LEU A 232 -63.81 14.22 -8.17
N PHE A 233 -63.47 14.57 -6.94
CA PHE A 233 -63.89 13.87 -5.73
C PHE A 233 -65.01 14.65 -5.03
N PRO A 234 -66.23 14.08 -4.93
CA PRO A 234 -67.24 14.56 -3.99
C PRO A 234 -66.70 14.55 -2.57
N ARG A 235 -67.24 15.39 -1.68
CA ARG A 235 -66.77 15.45 -0.29
C ARG A 235 -66.85 14.08 0.42
N PRO A 236 -65.77 13.55 1.02
CA PRO A 236 -65.74 12.19 1.56
C PRO A 236 -66.80 11.90 2.62
N ALA A 237 -67.06 12.88 3.51
CA ALA A 237 -67.99 12.73 4.62
C ALA A 237 -68.64 14.08 5.01
N TYR A 238 -69.73 14.04 5.76
CA TYR A 238 -70.38 15.24 6.29
C TYR A 238 -69.40 16.06 7.15
N ARG A 239 -69.36 17.40 6.99
CA ARG A 239 -68.34 18.29 7.60
C ARG A 239 -68.03 18.05 9.10
N LYS A 240 -69.02 17.63 9.90
CA LYS A 240 -68.87 17.26 11.32
C LYS A 240 -67.92 16.07 11.59
N TYR A 241 -67.70 15.20 10.60
CA TYR A 241 -66.90 13.98 10.72
C TYR A 241 -65.49 14.10 10.12
N MET A 242 -65.19 15.16 9.36
CA MET A 242 -63.89 15.36 8.70
C MET A 242 -62.69 15.37 9.67
N ARG A 243 -62.90 15.71 10.96
CA ARG A 243 -61.89 15.66 12.04
C ARG A 243 -61.61 14.25 12.59
N ARG A 244 -62.23 13.22 12.00
CA ARG A 244 -62.13 11.82 12.40
C ARG A 244 -62.12 10.92 11.16
N LEU A 245 -61.62 11.43 10.02
CA LEU A 245 -61.66 10.73 8.73
C LEU A 245 -60.88 9.40 8.78
N GLU A 246 -59.83 9.33 9.60
CA GLU A 246 -59.06 8.12 9.95
C GLU A 246 -59.86 7.09 10.78
N ASP A 247 -60.95 7.49 11.45
CA ASP A 247 -61.83 6.62 12.25
C ASP A 247 -63.11 6.19 11.49
N LEU A 248 -63.32 6.65 10.26
CA LEU A 248 -64.56 6.40 9.51
C LEU A 248 -64.48 5.09 8.73
N SER A 249 -65.37 4.14 9.04
CA SER A 249 -65.57 2.97 8.19
C SER A 249 -66.22 3.36 6.86
N ASP A 250 -65.94 2.60 5.82
CA ASP A 250 -66.38 2.89 4.45
C ASP A 250 -67.91 3.09 4.34
N GLU A 251 -68.72 2.41 5.15
CA GLU A 251 -70.18 2.57 5.17
C GLU A 251 -70.66 3.95 5.67
N THR A 252 -69.75 4.77 6.20
CA THR A 252 -70.02 6.15 6.66
C THR A 252 -69.52 7.23 5.71
N LEU A 253 -68.80 6.86 4.65
CA LEU A 253 -68.32 7.74 3.59
C LEU A 253 -69.37 7.86 2.46
N ASP A 254 -69.27 8.91 1.64
CA ASP A 254 -70.13 9.06 0.46
C ASP A 254 -69.78 7.97 -0.57
N SER A 255 -70.79 7.18 -1.00
CA SER A 255 -70.58 6.07 -1.94
C SER A 255 -70.02 6.52 -3.29
N ARG A 256 -70.25 7.77 -3.70
CA ARG A 256 -69.70 8.37 -4.92
C ARG A 256 -68.22 8.71 -4.72
N PHE A 257 -67.84 9.21 -3.53
CA PHE A 257 -66.44 9.40 -3.17
C PHE A 257 -65.69 8.06 -3.17
N LEU A 258 -66.23 7.02 -2.53
CA LEU A 258 -65.62 5.68 -2.53
C LEU A 258 -65.45 5.10 -3.93
N HIS A 259 -66.47 5.23 -4.79
CA HIS A 259 -66.38 4.78 -6.18
C HIS A 259 -65.27 5.53 -6.95
N GLN A 260 -65.15 6.84 -6.74
CA GLN A 260 -64.09 7.64 -7.36
C GLN A 260 -62.70 7.31 -6.79
N ALA A 261 -62.58 7.09 -5.48
CA ALA A 261 -61.34 6.67 -4.81
C ALA A 261 -60.84 5.32 -5.34
N HIS A 262 -61.73 4.33 -5.48
CA HIS A 262 -61.39 3.05 -6.12
C HIS A 262 -60.95 3.22 -7.58
N THR A 263 -61.67 4.05 -8.35
CA THR A 263 -61.37 4.31 -9.77
C THR A 263 -60.03 5.02 -9.96
N PHE A 264 -59.70 5.99 -9.09
CA PHE A 264 -58.39 6.63 -9.01
C PHE A 264 -57.29 5.63 -8.66
N CYS A 265 -57.46 4.82 -7.62
CA CYS A 265 -56.44 3.85 -7.20
C CYS A 265 -56.16 2.80 -8.29
N SER A 266 -57.21 2.23 -8.91
CA SER A 266 -57.04 1.30 -10.04
C SER A 266 -56.32 1.99 -11.20
N TYR A 267 -56.75 3.18 -11.60
CA TYR A 267 -56.09 3.93 -12.67
C TYR A 267 -54.58 4.11 -12.41
N ILE A 268 -54.20 4.49 -11.19
CA ILE A 268 -52.79 4.61 -10.80
C ILE A 268 -52.08 3.25 -10.89
N TYR A 269 -52.60 2.19 -10.27
CA TYR A 269 -51.96 0.87 -10.28
C TYR A 269 -51.83 0.26 -11.70
N ASP A 270 -52.81 0.51 -12.57
CA ASP A 270 -52.84 -0.07 -13.91
C ASP A 270 -51.91 0.73 -14.88
N ASN A 271 -51.95 2.07 -14.81
CA ASN A 271 -51.32 2.94 -15.80
C ASN A 271 -49.94 3.48 -15.39
N ALA A 272 -49.65 3.65 -14.09
CA ALA A 272 -48.38 4.22 -13.63
C ALA A 272 -47.19 3.30 -13.98
N GLN A 273 -46.24 3.77 -14.78
CA GLN A 273 -45.11 2.96 -15.21
C GLN A 273 -43.93 3.01 -14.22
N PRO A 274 -43.01 2.03 -14.24
CA PRO A 274 -41.79 2.09 -13.45
C PRO A 274 -41.04 3.39 -13.73
N LYS A 275 -40.45 3.99 -12.70
CA LYS A 275 -39.69 5.24 -12.85
C LYS A 275 -38.51 4.97 -13.78
N THR A 276 -38.33 5.83 -14.78
CA THR A 276 -37.15 5.81 -15.65
C THR A 276 -36.41 7.14 -15.62
N VAL A 277 -35.10 7.09 -15.84
CA VAL A 277 -34.29 8.28 -16.18
C VAL A 277 -33.51 7.98 -17.46
N ARG A 278 -33.71 8.79 -18.51
CA ARG A 278 -33.14 8.61 -19.87
C ARG A 278 -33.20 7.15 -20.35
N GLY A 279 -34.39 6.54 -20.23
CA GLY A 279 -34.68 5.15 -20.66
C GLY A 279 -34.29 4.03 -19.69
N HIS A 280 -33.46 4.28 -18.66
CA HIS A 280 -33.08 3.27 -17.67
C HIS A 280 -34.14 3.14 -16.59
N THR A 281 -34.58 1.92 -16.28
CA THR A 281 -35.53 1.66 -15.18
C THR A 281 -34.84 1.79 -13.83
N ILE A 282 -35.48 2.49 -12.90
CA ILE A 282 -34.97 2.82 -11.57
C ILE A 282 -35.44 1.77 -10.55
N THR A 283 -34.51 1.26 -9.75
CA THR A 283 -34.77 0.45 -8.54
C THR A 283 -34.83 1.36 -7.30
N GLY A 284 -35.24 0.83 -6.14
CA GLY A 284 -35.24 1.62 -4.90
C GLY A 284 -33.85 2.15 -4.55
N THR A 285 -32.82 1.30 -4.65
CA THR A 285 -31.40 1.67 -4.50
C THR A 285 -30.99 2.83 -5.42
N ALA A 286 -31.53 2.87 -6.64
CA ALA A 286 -31.28 3.97 -7.57
C ALA A 286 -32.10 5.23 -7.25
N LEU A 287 -33.34 5.09 -6.76
CA LEU A 287 -34.16 6.22 -6.31
C LEU A 287 -33.54 6.93 -5.10
N GLY A 288 -32.98 6.18 -4.14
CA GLY A 288 -32.31 6.75 -2.97
C GLY A 288 -31.07 7.58 -3.34
N ASN A 289 -30.24 7.07 -4.25
CA ASN A 289 -29.06 7.80 -4.72
C ASN A 289 -29.44 8.99 -5.64
N LEU A 290 -30.52 8.90 -6.43
CA LEU A 290 -31.05 10.06 -7.17
C LEU A 290 -31.55 11.17 -6.22
N ALA A 291 -32.23 10.81 -5.13
CA ALA A 291 -32.66 11.78 -4.13
C ALA A 291 -31.47 12.53 -3.50
N GLU A 292 -30.36 11.83 -3.23
CA GLU A 292 -29.11 12.47 -2.76
C GLU A 292 -28.52 13.39 -3.82
N ILE A 293 -28.31 12.92 -5.05
CA ILE A 293 -27.75 13.72 -6.16
C ILE A 293 -28.54 15.02 -6.38
N TYR A 294 -29.87 14.96 -6.34
CA TYR A 294 -30.71 16.14 -6.52
C TYR A 294 -30.65 17.09 -5.31
N VAL A 295 -30.65 16.58 -4.07
CA VAL A 295 -30.53 17.41 -2.87
C VAL A 295 -29.13 18.03 -2.74
N GLU A 296 -28.09 17.30 -3.13
CA GLU A 296 -26.71 17.80 -3.18
C GLU A 296 -26.60 18.98 -4.16
N ALA A 297 -27.08 18.81 -5.41
CA ALA A 297 -27.11 19.88 -6.40
C ALA A 297 -27.85 21.14 -5.89
N ILE A 298 -29.03 20.98 -5.27
CA ILE A 298 -29.78 22.08 -4.65
C ILE A 298 -28.95 22.75 -3.53
N SER A 299 -28.30 21.97 -2.68
CA SER A 299 -27.50 22.48 -1.55
C SER A 299 -26.25 23.23 -2.01
N SER A 300 -25.67 22.87 -3.16
CA SER A 300 -24.57 23.60 -3.81
C SER A 300 -25.04 24.83 -4.62
N GLY A 301 -26.35 25.08 -4.71
CA GLY A 301 -26.92 26.16 -5.54
C GLY A 301 -26.91 25.88 -7.05
N ASN A 302 -26.67 24.62 -7.46
CA ASN A 302 -26.59 24.22 -8.86
C ASN A 302 -27.97 23.91 -9.46
N VAL A 303 -28.12 24.20 -10.76
CA VAL A 303 -29.28 23.76 -11.56
C VAL A 303 -29.24 22.24 -11.73
N ILE A 304 -30.39 21.57 -11.60
CA ILE A 304 -30.44 20.10 -11.64
C ILE A 304 -30.37 19.62 -13.08
N CYS A 305 -29.20 19.12 -13.49
CA CYS A 305 -29.00 18.50 -14.81
C CYS A 305 -29.29 17.00 -14.79
N LEU A 306 -30.25 16.52 -15.59
CA LEU A 306 -30.63 15.11 -15.68
C LEU A 306 -29.50 14.22 -16.24
N GLU A 307 -28.73 14.73 -17.20
CA GLU A 307 -27.58 14.02 -17.79
C GLU A 307 -26.47 13.81 -16.76
N ASN A 308 -26.07 14.85 -16.02
CA ASN A 308 -25.09 14.75 -14.93
C ASN A 308 -25.58 13.82 -13.81
N ALA A 309 -26.89 13.80 -13.53
CA ALA A 309 -27.48 12.88 -12.55
C ALA A 309 -27.40 11.42 -13.01
N VAL A 310 -27.55 11.12 -14.31
CA VAL A 310 -27.34 9.77 -14.87
C VAL A 310 -25.88 9.35 -14.76
N VAL A 311 -24.93 10.25 -15.05
CA VAL A 311 -23.48 9.96 -14.93
C VAL A 311 -23.09 9.70 -13.47
N SER A 312 -23.55 10.53 -12.53
CA SER A 312 -23.29 10.37 -11.10
C SER A 312 -23.91 9.09 -10.54
N LEU A 313 -25.16 8.78 -10.93
CA LEU A 313 -25.84 7.54 -10.56
C LEU A 313 -25.10 6.31 -11.10
N ALA A 314 -24.65 6.34 -12.36
CA ALA A 314 -23.88 5.25 -12.96
C ALA A 314 -22.58 4.99 -12.16
N LYS A 315 -21.81 6.02 -11.82
CA LYS A 315 -20.60 5.89 -10.99
C LYS A 315 -20.93 5.25 -9.63
N ILE A 316 -21.95 5.75 -8.92
CA ILE A 316 -22.31 5.25 -7.57
C ILE A 316 -22.79 3.79 -7.62
N GLN A 317 -23.66 3.43 -8.57
CA GLN A 317 -24.18 2.06 -8.67
C GLN A 317 -23.11 1.08 -9.14
N ASN A 318 -22.29 1.44 -10.12
CA ASN A 318 -21.32 0.51 -10.69
C ASN A 318 -20.18 0.19 -9.73
N VAL A 319 -19.63 1.18 -9.00
CA VAL A 319 -18.64 0.92 -7.93
C VAL A 319 -19.21 -0.06 -6.89
N ARG A 320 -20.44 0.17 -6.42
CA ARG A 320 -21.14 -0.73 -5.50
C ARG A 320 -21.40 -2.12 -6.09
N ALA A 321 -21.67 -2.21 -7.39
CA ALA A 321 -21.86 -3.47 -8.10
C ALA A 321 -20.54 -4.26 -8.18
N VAL A 322 -19.41 -3.61 -8.45
CA VAL A 322 -18.07 -4.22 -8.43
C VAL A 322 -17.77 -4.78 -7.03
N ASP A 323 -17.95 -3.98 -5.99
CA ASP A 323 -17.58 -4.40 -4.63
C ASP A 323 -18.49 -5.52 -4.10
N GLN A 324 -19.81 -5.48 -4.35
CA GLN A 324 -20.70 -6.57 -3.94
C GLN A 324 -20.49 -7.85 -4.77
N ALA A 325 -20.20 -7.75 -6.07
CA ALA A 325 -19.84 -8.90 -6.89
C ALA A 325 -18.51 -9.54 -6.44
N ARG A 326 -17.48 -8.72 -6.15
CA ARG A 326 -16.20 -9.19 -5.60
C ARG A 326 -16.37 -9.84 -4.23
N GLN A 327 -17.23 -9.31 -3.36
CA GLN A 327 -17.49 -9.91 -2.05
C GLN A 327 -18.18 -11.27 -2.18
N ILE A 328 -19.18 -11.41 -3.06
CA ILE A 328 -19.83 -12.69 -3.35
C ILE A 328 -18.84 -13.70 -3.96
N TYR A 329 -17.92 -13.25 -4.84
CA TYR A 329 -16.83 -14.09 -5.34
C TYR A 329 -15.95 -14.63 -4.19
N LYS A 330 -15.47 -13.76 -3.29
CA LYS A 330 -14.65 -14.13 -2.12
C LYS A 330 -15.38 -15.14 -1.23
N GLU A 331 -16.64 -14.88 -0.90
CA GLU A 331 -17.44 -15.75 -0.02
C GLU A 331 -17.67 -17.14 -0.64
N GLU A 332 -17.97 -17.22 -1.93
CA GLU A 332 -18.16 -18.49 -2.63
C GLU A 332 -16.84 -19.26 -2.78
N MET A 333 -15.72 -18.58 -3.07
CA MET A 333 -14.38 -19.17 -3.07
C MET A 333 -14.02 -19.75 -1.70
N LEU A 334 -14.10 -18.96 -0.61
CA LEU A 334 -13.79 -19.42 0.75
C LEU A 334 -14.70 -20.58 1.21
N ARG A 335 -15.95 -20.60 0.76
CA ARG A 335 -16.93 -21.65 1.08
C ARG A 335 -16.73 -22.95 0.29
N MET A 336 -16.10 -22.90 -0.89
CA MET A 336 -15.96 -24.05 -1.79
C MET A 336 -14.53 -24.57 -1.93
N ALA A 337 -13.51 -23.69 -1.88
CA ALA A 337 -12.10 -24.06 -1.93
C ALA A 337 -11.56 -24.26 -0.51
N GLN A 338 -11.13 -25.50 -0.22
CA GLN A 338 -10.50 -25.89 1.05
C GLN A 338 -9.14 -26.52 0.72
N PRO A 339 -8.03 -25.75 0.81
CA PRO A 339 -6.72 -26.22 0.35
C PRO A 339 -6.14 -27.40 1.16
N PRO A 340 -5.26 -28.23 0.55
CA PRO A 340 -4.87 -28.20 -0.86
C PRO A 340 -5.83 -28.97 -1.76
N LEU A 341 -6.06 -28.41 -2.95
CA LEU A 341 -6.87 -28.95 -4.03
C LEU A 341 -6.03 -29.17 -5.30
N ASP A 342 -6.49 -30.11 -6.10
CA ASP A 342 -6.13 -30.25 -7.52
C ASP A 342 -6.46 -28.96 -8.30
N PRO A 343 -5.56 -28.39 -9.14
CA PRO A 343 -5.81 -27.16 -9.88
C PRO A 343 -7.07 -27.19 -10.74
N ASP A 344 -7.38 -28.34 -11.33
CA ASP A 344 -8.60 -28.53 -12.13
C ASP A 344 -9.87 -28.41 -11.27
N GLN A 345 -9.81 -28.80 -9.98
CA GLN A 345 -10.91 -28.59 -9.03
C GLN A 345 -11.00 -27.12 -8.61
N LEU A 346 -9.86 -26.47 -8.32
CA LEU A 346 -9.83 -25.05 -7.97
C LEU A 346 -10.34 -24.16 -9.11
N SER A 347 -9.96 -24.46 -10.35
CA SER A 347 -10.44 -23.77 -11.56
C SER A 347 -11.96 -23.94 -11.75
N ARG A 348 -12.50 -25.15 -11.57
CA ARG A 348 -13.96 -25.38 -11.61
C ARG A 348 -14.71 -24.64 -10.51
N ILE A 349 -14.12 -24.48 -9.32
CA ILE A 349 -14.70 -23.69 -8.22
C ILE A 349 -14.69 -22.19 -8.58
N HIS A 350 -13.59 -21.70 -9.14
CA HIS A 350 -13.43 -20.31 -9.60
C HIS A 350 -14.50 -19.92 -10.61
N THR A 351 -14.71 -20.69 -11.69
CA THR A 351 -15.76 -20.40 -12.68
C THR A 351 -17.17 -20.35 -12.06
N LEU A 352 -17.46 -21.23 -11.09
CA LEU A 352 -18.76 -21.23 -10.39
C LEU A 352 -18.94 -20.05 -9.41
N ALA A 353 -17.86 -19.47 -8.91
CA ALA A 353 -17.89 -18.23 -8.12
C ALA A 353 -17.96 -16.99 -9.03
N GLU A 354 -17.24 -17.00 -10.15
CA GLU A 354 -17.24 -15.98 -11.20
C GLU A 354 -18.63 -15.80 -11.82
N GLU A 355 -19.30 -16.89 -12.25
CA GLU A 355 -20.67 -16.87 -12.78
C GLU A 355 -21.66 -16.19 -11.81
N LYS A 356 -21.49 -16.42 -10.50
CA LYS A 356 -22.33 -15.79 -9.46
C LYS A 356 -22.01 -14.32 -9.30
N ALA A 357 -20.73 -13.94 -9.27
CA ALA A 357 -20.29 -12.56 -9.16
C ALA A 357 -20.75 -11.71 -10.36
N ILE A 358 -20.53 -12.20 -11.59
CA ILE A 358 -21.02 -11.56 -12.82
C ILE A 358 -22.54 -11.41 -12.80
N LYS A 359 -23.27 -12.43 -12.33
CA LYS A 359 -24.73 -12.34 -12.18
C LYS A 359 -25.18 -11.31 -11.14
N VAL A 360 -24.44 -11.12 -10.04
CA VAL A 360 -24.71 -10.05 -9.07
C VAL A 360 -24.43 -8.68 -9.70
N PHE A 361 -23.28 -8.52 -10.36
CA PHE A 361 -22.91 -7.30 -11.07
C PHE A 361 -23.96 -6.87 -12.09
N ILE A 362 -24.37 -7.76 -13.00
CA ILE A 362 -25.38 -7.45 -14.04
C ILE A 362 -26.71 -6.96 -13.45
N ASN A 363 -27.14 -7.52 -12.30
CA ASN A 363 -28.38 -7.11 -11.64
C ASN A 363 -28.28 -5.78 -10.87
N MET A 364 -27.07 -5.24 -10.67
CA MET A 364 -26.82 -4.03 -9.89
C MET A 364 -26.23 -2.88 -10.73
N SER A 365 -25.52 -3.20 -11.81
CA SER A 365 -24.88 -2.23 -12.70
C SER A 365 -25.91 -1.32 -13.38
N PHE A 366 -25.52 -0.07 -13.60
CA PHE A 366 -26.33 0.97 -14.21
C PHE A 366 -25.51 1.69 -15.29
N SER A 367 -25.90 1.53 -16.55
CA SER A 367 -25.33 2.24 -17.70
C SER A 367 -23.78 2.09 -17.88
N ASP A 368 -23.19 0.95 -17.54
CA ASP A 368 -21.76 0.64 -17.83
C ASP A 368 -21.53 0.33 -19.33
N LYS A 369 -21.76 1.32 -20.19
CA LYS A 369 -21.79 1.17 -21.67
C LYS A 369 -20.47 0.66 -22.24
N ASP A 370 -19.35 1.14 -21.70
CA ASP A 370 -17.99 0.84 -22.16
C ASP A 370 -17.35 -0.33 -21.38
N GLN A 371 -18.13 -1.01 -20.53
CA GLN A 371 -17.71 -2.14 -19.69
C GLN A 371 -16.50 -1.80 -18.80
N ILE A 372 -16.42 -0.56 -18.29
CA ILE A 372 -15.29 -0.08 -17.49
C ILE A 372 -15.30 -0.80 -16.14
N TYR A 373 -16.43 -0.77 -15.46
CA TYR A 373 -16.61 -1.39 -14.15
C TYR A 373 -16.69 -2.92 -14.27
N GLN A 374 -17.20 -3.44 -15.40
CA GLN A 374 -17.10 -4.87 -15.69
C GLN A 374 -15.64 -5.35 -15.81
N LYS A 375 -14.76 -4.60 -16.49
CA LYS A 375 -13.31 -4.92 -16.58
C LYS A 375 -12.65 -4.84 -15.20
N GLU A 376 -12.91 -3.77 -14.45
CA GLU A 376 -12.43 -3.58 -13.08
C GLU A 376 -12.81 -4.75 -12.16
N LEU A 377 -14.04 -5.27 -12.29
CA LEU A 377 -14.47 -6.48 -11.58
C LEU A 377 -13.68 -7.72 -12.02
N MET A 378 -13.48 -7.93 -13.32
CA MET A 378 -12.72 -9.09 -13.83
C MET A 378 -11.26 -9.06 -13.40
N GLU A 379 -10.62 -7.89 -13.38
CA GLU A 379 -9.26 -7.68 -12.88
C GLU A 379 -9.17 -7.96 -11.37
N LYS A 380 -10.11 -7.40 -10.58
CA LYS A 380 -10.24 -7.67 -9.14
C LYS A 380 -10.49 -9.15 -8.84
N ILE A 381 -11.27 -9.87 -9.66
CA ILE A 381 -11.49 -11.33 -9.56
C ILE A 381 -10.23 -12.11 -9.95
N HIS A 382 -9.51 -11.69 -11.01
CA HIS A 382 -8.31 -12.36 -11.47
C HIS A 382 -7.19 -12.34 -10.42
N HIS A 383 -6.92 -11.18 -9.81
CA HIS A 383 -5.95 -11.09 -8.71
C HIS A 383 -6.35 -11.93 -7.48
N GLU A 384 -7.64 -11.98 -7.16
CA GLU A 384 -8.16 -12.81 -6.07
C GLU A 384 -8.01 -14.31 -6.39
N TYR A 385 -8.18 -14.72 -7.65
CA TYR A 385 -7.91 -16.08 -8.12
C TYR A 385 -6.42 -16.43 -8.11
N GLN A 386 -5.54 -15.54 -8.58
CA GLN A 386 -4.08 -15.70 -8.50
C GLN A 386 -3.64 -15.96 -7.05
N HIS A 387 -4.16 -15.18 -6.09
CA HIS A 387 -3.86 -15.36 -4.68
C HIS A 387 -4.34 -16.72 -4.13
N MET A 388 -5.54 -17.16 -4.50
CA MET A 388 -6.08 -18.49 -4.13
C MET A 388 -5.25 -19.63 -4.73
N CYS A 389 -4.78 -19.50 -5.98
CA CYS A 389 -3.88 -20.46 -6.61
C CYS A 389 -2.54 -20.58 -5.88
N LEU A 390 -1.96 -19.46 -5.46
CA LEU A 390 -0.73 -19.41 -4.68
C LEU A 390 -0.92 -20.07 -3.30
N GLN A 391 -1.95 -19.70 -2.54
CA GLN A 391 -2.28 -20.33 -1.25
C GLN A 391 -2.52 -21.85 -1.39
N ASN A 392 -3.15 -22.27 -2.49
CA ASN A 392 -3.40 -23.67 -2.77
C ASN A 392 -2.10 -24.46 -3.07
N HIS A 393 -1.16 -23.85 -3.78
CA HIS A 393 0.17 -24.40 -4.02
C HIS A 393 1.01 -24.46 -2.72
N GLN A 394 1.01 -23.39 -1.92
CA GLN A 394 1.66 -23.35 -0.60
C GLN A 394 1.14 -24.47 0.33
N ALA A 395 -0.18 -24.65 0.40
CA ALA A 395 -0.80 -25.71 1.20
C ALA A 395 -0.38 -27.11 0.73
N PHE A 396 -0.23 -27.31 -0.59
CA PHE A 396 0.28 -28.55 -1.17
C PHE A 396 1.74 -28.79 -0.80
N LEU A 397 2.62 -27.78 -0.96
CA LEU A 397 4.02 -27.87 -0.54
C LEU A 397 4.14 -28.17 0.97
N MET A 398 3.32 -27.54 1.81
CA MET A 398 3.31 -27.80 3.25
C MET A 398 2.87 -29.23 3.60
N GLN A 399 1.94 -29.81 2.83
CA GLN A 399 1.54 -31.23 2.98
C GLN A 399 2.68 -32.16 2.55
N CYS A 400 3.31 -31.89 1.40
CA CYS A 400 4.47 -32.65 0.91
C CYS A 400 5.64 -32.59 1.88
N ARG A 401 5.94 -31.41 2.44
CA ARG A 401 6.97 -31.21 3.45
C ARG A 401 6.76 -32.09 4.69
N LYS A 402 5.53 -32.18 5.21
CA LYS A 402 5.21 -33.08 6.34
C LYS A 402 5.44 -34.56 6.01
N VAL A 403 5.18 -34.97 4.77
CA VAL A 403 5.47 -36.34 4.29
C VAL A 403 6.99 -36.57 4.12
N LEU A 404 7.74 -35.56 3.67
CA LEU A 404 9.20 -35.59 3.56
C LEU A 404 9.86 -35.66 4.93
N GLU A 405 9.52 -34.77 5.86
CA GLU A 405 10.03 -34.76 7.24
C GLU A 405 9.80 -36.12 7.94
N TYR A 406 8.60 -36.71 7.81
CA TYR A 406 8.33 -38.05 8.33
C TYR A 406 9.13 -39.15 7.62
N SER A 407 9.29 -39.08 6.31
CA SER A 407 9.99 -40.12 5.53
C SER A 407 11.51 -40.06 5.70
N PHE A 408 12.08 -38.87 5.89
CA PHE A 408 13.52 -38.64 6.10
C PHE A 408 13.93 -38.62 7.58
N TYR A 409 12.99 -38.72 8.53
CA TYR A 409 13.28 -38.88 9.97
C TYR A 409 14.38 -39.92 10.31
N PRO A 410 14.50 -41.09 9.64
CA PRO A 410 15.60 -42.04 9.87
C PRO A 410 17.01 -41.53 9.50
N LEU A 411 17.09 -40.49 8.66
CA LEU A 411 18.34 -39.77 8.37
C LEU A 411 18.68 -38.79 9.50
N GLU A 412 17.70 -37.99 9.93
CA GLU A 412 17.83 -37.00 11.01
C GLU A 412 18.28 -37.64 12.33
N LEU A 413 17.76 -38.83 12.64
CA LEU A 413 18.15 -39.59 13.83
C LEU A 413 19.64 -39.98 13.80
N LYS A 414 20.18 -40.31 12.62
CA LYS A 414 21.60 -40.68 12.42
C LYS A 414 22.55 -39.48 12.26
N ILE A 415 22.01 -38.32 11.91
CA ILE A 415 22.74 -37.05 11.98
C ILE A 415 22.90 -36.67 13.46
N SER A 416 21.79 -36.68 14.21
CA SER A 416 21.74 -36.25 15.61
C SER A 416 22.40 -37.21 16.62
N ASP A 417 22.46 -38.52 16.34
CA ASP A 417 23.22 -39.48 17.17
C ASP A 417 24.72 -39.53 16.85
N GLY A 418 25.18 -38.80 15.82
CA GLY A 418 26.59 -38.75 15.42
C GLY A 418 27.08 -39.97 14.62
N SER A 419 26.22 -40.86 14.13
CA SER A 419 26.57 -42.08 13.36
C SER A 419 27.51 -41.85 12.15
N TYR A 420 27.55 -40.61 11.63
CA TYR A 420 28.39 -40.23 10.50
C TYR A 420 29.72 -39.57 10.88
N LEU A 421 29.99 -39.29 12.17
CA LEU A 421 31.23 -38.67 12.66
C LEU A 421 32.37 -39.69 12.77
N ARG A 422 32.75 -40.29 11.64
CA ARG A 422 33.79 -41.31 11.50
C ARG A 422 34.31 -41.40 10.06
N PRO A 423 35.52 -41.92 9.84
CA PRO A 423 36.03 -42.23 8.49
C PRO A 423 35.04 -43.07 7.66
N GLY A 424 34.76 -42.63 6.44
CA GLY A 424 33.76 -43.20 5.54
C GLY A 424 32.29 -42.93 5.93
N GLY A 425 32.03 -42.07 6.92
CA GLY A 425 30.69 -41.67 7.35
C GLY A 425 29.89 -40.94 6.27
N TYR A 426 30.51 -40.06 5.48
CA TYR A 426 29.86 -39.34 4.39
C TYR A 426 29.34 -40.29 3.28
N ARG A 427 30.04 -41.39 3.03
CA ARG A 427 29.57 -42.43 2.10
C ARG A 427 28.29 -43.12 2.61
N GLN A 428 28.17 -43.32 3.93
CA GLN A 428 26.99 -43.90 4.56
C GLN A 428 25.81 -42.92 4.56
N TYR A 429 26.09 -41.63 4.81
CA TYR A 429 25.12 -40.54 4.70
C TYR A 429 24.51 -40.48 3.30
N ARG A 430 25.33 -40.38 2.25
CA ARG A 430 24.85 -40.35 0.85
C ARG A 430 24.10 -41.62 0.45
N ALA A 431 24.52 -42.80 0.94
CA ALA A 431 23.83 -44.05 0.66
C ALA A 431 22.40 -44.06 1.22
N LEU A 432 22.20 -43.62 2.47
CA LEU A 432 20.86 -43.53 3.06
C LEU A 432 20.03 -42.41 2.44
N LEU A 433 20.63 -41.24 2.18
CA LEU A 433 19.97 -40.12 1.51
C LEU A 433 19.39 -40.56 0.13
N ASN A 434 20.21 -41.21 -0.70
CA ASN A 434 19.80 -41.73 -2.00
C ASN A 434 18.69 -42.80 -1.90
N GLN A 435 18.73 -43.65 -0.86
CA GLN A 435 17.66 -44.64 -0.63
C GLN A 435 16.33 -43.93 -0.32
N LEU A 436 16.33 -42.97 0.61
CA LEU A 436 15.12 -42.27 1.03
C LEU A 436 14.52 -41.39 -0.09
N ILE A 437 15.37 -40.82 -0.96
CA ILE A 437 14.97 -40.18 -2.22
C ILE A 437 14.21 -41.16 -3.12
N SER A 438 14.73 -42.38 -3.30
CA SER A 438 14.07 -43.42 -4.10
C SER A 438 12.76 -43.88 -3.48
N ASP A 439 12.73 -44.09 -2.16
CA ASP A 439 11.55 -44.53 -1.41
C ASP A 439 10.42 -43.46 -1.42
N TYR A 440 10.76 -42.17 -1.43
CA TYR A 440 9.80 -41.08 -1.60
C TYR A 440 9.26 -41.00 -3.03
N ARG A 441 10.12 -40.94 -4.06
CA ARG A 441 9.69 -40.87 -5.47
C ARG A 441 8.80 -42.05 -5.88
N ALA A 442 9.09 -43.25 -5.37
CA ALA A 442 8.28 -44.44 -5.58
C ALA A 442 6.89 -44.36 -4.93
N ARG A 443 6.72 -43.57 -3.86
CA ARG A 443 5.43 -43.32 -3.19
C ARG A 443 4.61 -42.20 -3.85
N THR A 444 5.27 -41.24 -4.50
CA THR A 444 4.65 -40.06 -5.13
C THR A 444 4.54 -40.16 -6.66
N GLU A 445 4.76 -41.35 -7.22
CA GLU A 445 4.68 -41.65 -8.66
C GLU A 445 5.51 -40.72 -9.55
N SER A 446 6.59 -40.12 -9.01
CA SER A 446 7.42 -39.10 -9.65
C SER A 446 6.64 -37.90 -10.24
N GLN A 447 5.49 -37.53 -9.64
CA GLN A 447 4.72 -36.37 -10.06
C GLN A 447 5.50 -35.06 -9.85
N ILE A 448 5.46 -34.14 -10.83
CA ILE A 448 6.33 -32.94 -10.91
C ILE A 448 6.33 -32.11 -9.61
N LYS A 449 5.16 -31.81 -9.05
CA LYS A 449 5.05 -31.01 -7.80
C LYS A 449 5.63 -31.71 -6.56
N HIS A 450 5.66 -33.04 -6.56
CA HIS A 450 6.29 -33.81 -5.48
C HIS A 450 7.82 -33.79 -5.61
N GLU A 451 8.33 -33.69 -6.83
CA GLU A 451 9.77 -33.55 -7.13
C GLU A 451 10.29 -32.14 -6.78
N GLU A 452 9.50 -31.10 -7.04
CA GLU A 452 9.72 -29.73 -6.55
C GLU A 452 9.88 -29.68 -5.02
N ALA A 453 8.87 -30.18 -4.28
CA ALA A 453 8.93 -30.24 -2.81
C ALA A 453 10.12 -31.07 -2.29
N LEU A 454 10.50 -32.14 -3.00
CA LEU A 454 11.69 -32.94 -2.69
C LEU A 454 12.99 -32.16 -2.92
N TRP A 455 13.12 -31.46 -4.04
CA TRP A 455 14.31 -30.67 -4.37
C TRP A 455 14.58 -29.60 -3.30
N MET A 456 13.55 -28.84 -2.92
CA MET A 456 13.64 -27.83 -1.85
C MET A 456 14.02 -28.44 -0.49
N PHE A 457 13.47 -29.61 -0.16
CA PHE A 457 13.84 -30.34 1.06
C PHE A 457 15.30 -30.83 1.03
N LEU A 458 15.81 -31.19 -0.14
CA LEU A 458 17.19 -31.70 -0.31
C LEU A 458 18.25 -30.59 -0.28
N GLN A 459 17.93 -29.34 -0.65
CA GLN A 459 18.85 -28.20 -0.47
C GLN A 459 19.27 -28.07 1.01
N GLY A 460 18.30 -28.16 1.94
CA GLY A 460 18.56 -28.20 3.39
C GLY A 460 19.32 -29.45 3.89
N LYS A 461 19.73 -30.37 3.00
CA LYS A 461 20.57 -31.55 3.26
C LYS A 461 21.93 -31.47 2.57
N GLU A 462 22.21 -30.42 1.81
CA GLU A 462 23.52 -30.16 1.21
C GLU A 462 24.53 -29.66 2.24
N ASP A 463 24.19 -28.61 3.00
CA ASP A 463 25.04 -28.08 4.10
C ASP A 463 25.39 -29.16 5.15
N VAL A 464 24.40 -29.96 5.57
CA VAL A 464 24.60 -31.08 6.50
C VAL A 464 25.53 -32.13 5.88
N GLY A 465 25.40 -32.38 4.57
CA GLY A 465 26.32 -33.24 3.84
C GLY A 465 27.76 -32.71 3.80
N ASN A 466 27.93 -31.40 3.61
CA ASN A 466 29.23 -30.74 3.56
C ASN A 466 29.92 -30.75 4.94
N GLN A 467 29.18 -30.52 6.02
CA GLN A 467 29.69 -30.66 7.39
C GLN A 467 30.12 -32.11 7.70
N ILE A 468 29.32 -33.10 7.30
CA ILE A 468 29.67 -34.52 7.44
C ILE A 468 30.91 -34.87 6.61
N LEU A 469 31.06 -34.33 5.40
CA LEU A 469 32.25 -34.52 4.56
C LEU A 469 33.51 -33.96 5.21
N GLN A 470 33.47 -32.71 5.68
CA GLN A 470 34.61 -32.07 6.34
C GLN A 470 35.03 -32.82 7.61
N ALA A 471 34.08 -33.36 8.37
CA ALA A 471 34.34 -34.20 9.53
C ALA A 471 34.95 -35.57 9.16
N ASP A 472 34.41 -36.24 8.14
CA ASP A 472 34.92 -37.52 7.61
C ASP A 472 36.38 -37.37 7.11
N GLU A 473 36.66 -36.32 6.32
CA GLU A 473 38.00 -36.03 5.81
C GLU A 473 38.99 -35.68 6.94
N SER A 474 38.59 -34.86 7.91
CA SER A 474 39.43 -34.50 9.07
C SER A 474 39.78 -35.72 9.94
N LEU A 475 38.79 -36.59 10.20
CA LEU A 475 39.01 -37.82 10.97
C LEU A 475 39.85 -38.84 10.19
N SER A 476 39.61 -38.97 8.88
CA SER A 476 40.39 -39.84 7.99
C SER A 476 41.85 -39.40 7.90
N ALA A 477 42.12 -38.09 7.83
CA ALA A 477 43.48 -37.54 7.85
C ALA A 477 44.17 -37.78 9.20
N ALA A 478 43.46 -37.61 10.33
CA ALA A 478 44.00 -37.86 11.66
C ALA A 478 44.35 -39.34 11.91
N GLU A 479 43.57 -40.29 11.37
CA GLU A 479 43.92 -41.72 11.41
C GLU A 479 45.16 -42.02 10.56
N GLN A 480 45.27 -41.45 9.35
CA GLN A 480 46.44 -41.62 8.49
C GLN A 480 47.71 -41.00 9.09
N GLU A 481 47.63 -39.81 9.71
CA GLU A 481 48.77 -39.21 10.39
C GLU A 481 49.22 -40.08 11.59
N LYS A 482 48.27 -40.62 12.35
CA LYS A 482 48.55 -41.53 13.47
C LYS A 482 49.23 -42.81 13.01
N GLU A 483 48.79 -43.41 11.91
CA GLU A 483 49.44 -44.59 11.30
C GLU A 483 50.85 -44.25 10.79
N VAL A 484 51.01 -43.13 10.07
CA VAL A 484 52.32 -42.62 9.63
C VAL A 484 53.24 -42.32 10.81
N GLN A 485 52.73 -41.82 11.95
CA GLN A 485 53.54 -41.55 13.13
C GLN A 485 53.93 -42.82 13.89
N ILE A 486 53.07 -43.86 13.90
CA ILE A 486 53.45 -45.20 14.37
C ILE A 486 54.59 -45.74 13.52
N LEU A 487 54.46 -45.72 12.19
CA LEU A 487 55.50 -46.18 11.25
C LEU A 487 56.81 -45.38 11.40
N LYS A 488 56.75 -44.04 11.53
CA LYS A 488 57.93 -43.19 11.82
C LYS A 488 58.60 -43.59 13.14
N ASN A 489 57.82 -43.84 14.19
CA ASN A 489 58.35 -44.25 15.50
C ASN A 489 59.02 -45.63 15.42
N GLU A 490 58.44 -46.59 14.69
CA GLU A 490 59.04 -47.91 14.47
C GLU A 490 60.36 -47.81 13.67
N ILE A 491 60.38 -47.03 12.58
CA ILE A 491 61.58 -46.77 11.79
C ILE A 491 62.68 -46.10 12.65
N LEU A 492 62.32 -45.12 13.47
CA LEU A 492 63.26 -44.45 14.37
C LEU A 492 63.85 -45.43 15.41
N GLN A 493 63.02 -46.30 16.00
CA GLN A 493 63.46 -47.33 16.94
C GLN A 493 64.31 -48.43 16.26
N GLN A 494 64.08 -48.74 14.98
CA GLN A 494 64.95 -49.63 14.21
C GLN A 494 66.31 -48.96 13.93
N HIS A 495 66.31 -47.68 13.53
CA HIS A 495 67.52 -46.92 13.26
C HIS A 495 68.39 -46.71 14.52
N GLN A 496 67.77 -46.40 15.66
CA GLN A 496 68.48 -46.30 16.94
C GLN A 496 69.14 -47.62 17.35
N ARG A 497 68.42 -48.75 17.24
CA ARG A 497 69.01 -50.09 17.49
C ARG A 497 70.19 -50.38 16.57
N GLY A 498 70.08 -50.09 15.27
CA GLY A 498 71.19 -50.25 14.33
C GLY A 498 72.41 -49.38 14.66
N LEU A 499 72.22 -48.15 15.15
CA LEU A 499 73.31 -47.27 15.61
C LEU A 499 73.96 -47.77 16.91
N GLU A 500 73.19 -48.35 17.83
CA GLU A 500 73.71 -48.97 19.05
C GLU A 500 74.50 -50.24 18.76
N GLU A 501 73.98 -51.10 17.88
CA GLU A 501 74.67 -52.29 17.37
C GLU A 501 75.99 -51.92 16.65
N GLN A 502 75.97 -50.90 15.79
CA GLN A 502 77.18 -50.42 15.09
C GLN A 502 78.24 -49.90 16.08
N LYS A 503 77.85 -49.05 17.05
CA LYS A 503 78.78 -48.55 18.08
C LYS A 503 79.38 -49.70 18.88
N HIS A 504 78.56 -50.68 19.28
CA HIS A 504 79.05 -51.82 20.03
C HIS A 504 80.03 -52.67 19.21
N LEU A 505 79.80 -52.83 17.91
CA LEU A 505 80.72 -53.50 16.99
C LEU A 505 82.04 -52.74 16.83
N GLU A 506 82.02 -51.41 16.70
CA GLU A 506 83.22 -50.57 16.68
C GLU A 506 84.01 -50.68 17.99
N GLU A 507 83.36 -50.65 19.15
CA GLU A 507 84.00 -50.86 20.44
C GLU A 507 84.63 -52.25 20.57
N GLN A 508 83.96 -53.31 20.09
CA GLN A 508 84.53 -54.66 20.04
C GLN A 508 85.76 -54.73 19.13
N ILE A 509 85.73 -54.09 17.95
CA ILE A 509 86.88 -54.01 17.04
C ILE A 509 88.04 -53.27 17.69
N ILE A 510 87.80 -52.13 18.35
CA ILE A 510 88.82 -51.35 19.08
C ILE A 510 89.42 -52.16 20.23
N GLN A 511 88.60 -52.89 21.01
CA GLN A 511 89.10 -53.79 22.05
C GLN A 511 89.94 -54.93 21.47
N GLN A 512 89.53 -55.51 20.35
CA GLN A 512 90.25 -56.61 19.71
C GLN A 512 91.58 -56.13 19.08
N MET A 513 91.61 -54.93 18.49
CA MET A 513 92.85 -54.29 18.03
C MET A 513 93.82 -54.04 19.19
N LYS A 514 93.33 -53.52 20.33
CA LYS A 514 94.15 -53.32 21.54
C LYS A 514 94.73 -54.65 22.06
N ARG A 515 93.91 -55.70 22.15
CA ARG A 515 94.37 -57.06 22.53
C ARG A 515 95.43 -57.61 21.56
N ASN A 516 95.25 -57.40 20.26
CA ASN A 516 96.21 -57.83 19.24
C ASN A 516 97.52 -57.03 19.33
N GLN A 517 97.48 -55.71 19.54
CA GLN A 517 98.68 -54.89 19.77
C GLN A 517 99.42 -55.30 21.04
N GLU A 518 98.72 -55.57 22.15
CA GLU A 518 99.36 -56.12 23.35
C GLU A 518 100.01 -57.48 23.10
N LYS A 519 99.36 -58.36 22.32
CA LYS A 519 99.92 -59.66 21.98
C LYS A 519 101.19 -59.51 21.14
N ILE A 520 101.15 -58.71 20.07
CA ILE A 520 102.32 -58.39 19.23
C ILE A 520 103.45 -57.84 20.11
N ARG A 521 103.16 -56.90 21.01
CA ARG A 521 104.17 -56.40 21.98
C ARG A 521 104.78 -57.48 22.87
N ARG A 522 104.02 -58.48 23.33
CA ARG A 522 104.55 -59.60 24.13
C ARG A 522 105.40 -60.55 23.27
N ASP A 523 104.96 -60.81 22.04
CA ASP A 523 105.64 -61.70 21.10
C ASP A 523 106.97 -61.05 20.62
N ASP A 524 106.97 -59.74 20.35
CA ASP A 524 108.17 -58.93 20.05
C ASP A 524 109.14 -58.89 21.23
N ASP A 525 108.65 -58.72 22.46
CA ASP A 525 109.48 -58.65 23.67
C ASP A 525 110.10 -60.02 24.02
N GLN A 526 109.43 -61.13 23.67
CA GLN A 526 110.02 -62.46 23.66
C GLN A 526 111.05 -62.65 22.53
N ALA A 527 110.73 -62.21 21.31
CA ALA A 527 111.62 -62.29 20.16
C ALA A 527 112.92 -61.51 20.40
N LEU A 528 112.85 -60.32 21.00
CA LEU A 528 114.00 -59.49 21.37
C LEU A 528 114.86 -60.18 22.44
N LYS A 529 114.25 -60.83 23.45
CA LYS A 529 114.97 -61.60 24.47
C LYS A 529 115.63 -62.87 23.90
N ALA A 530 114.99 -63.53 22.94
CA ALA A 530 115.60 -64.64 22.19
C ALA A 530 116.74 -64.17 21.28
N LYS A 531 116.55 -63.03 20.60
CA LYS A 531 117.56 -62.41 19.73
C LYS A 531 118.78 -61.94 20.51
N HIS A 532 118.62 -61.32 21.68
CA HIS A 532 119.73 -60.97 22.57
C HIS A 532 120.57 -62.20 22.95
N LYS A 533 119.94 -63.33 23.34
CA LYS A 533 120.68 -64.57 23.63
C LYS A 533 121.42 -65.12 22.41
N HIS A 534 120.80 -65.04 21.23
CA HIS A 534 121.44 -65.48 19.98
C HIS A 534 122.55 -64.52 19.55
N GLU A 535 122.42 -63.23 19.83
CA GLU A 535 123.43 -62.21 19.56
C GLU A 535 124.61 -62.33 20.53
N GLU A 536 124.41 -62.62 21.83
CA GLU A 536 125.50 -62.96 22.76
C GLU A 536 126.30 -64.19 22.27
N ALA A 537 125.60 -65.25 21.83
CA ALA A 537 126.23 -66.43 21.23
C ALA A 537 127.00 -66.08 19.94
N SER A 538 126.39 -65.30 19.04
CA SER A 538 127.04 -64.83 17.81
C SER A 538 128.19 -63.86 18.08
N TRP A 539 128.18 -63.08 19.16
CA TRP A 539 129.26 -62.14 19.50
C TRP A 539 130.51 -62.87 19.95
N MET A 540 130.36 -63.99 20.67
CA MET A 540 131.48 -64.88 20.99
C MET A 540 132.10 -65.51 19.72
N ILE A 541 131.29 -65.84 18.71
CA ILE A 541 131.76 -66.36 17.41
C ILE A 541 132.43 -65.23 16.60
N TRP A 542 131.80 -64.05 16.51
CA TRP A 542 132.28 -62.90 15.73
C TRP A 542 133.63 -62.36 16.24
N LYS A 543 133.86 -62.41 17.56
CA LYS A 543 135.14 -62.01 18.16
C LYS A 543 136.32 -62.89 17.70
N GLY A 544 136.07 -64.06 17.11
CA GLY A 544 137.08 -64.96 16.53
C GLY A 544 137.41 -64.72 15.05
N ASN A 545 136.60 -63.96 14.30
CA ASN A 545 136.78 -63.70 12.85
C ASN A 545 136.61 -62.21 12.55
N LYS A 546 137.53 -61.38 13.06
CA LYS A 546 137.42 -59.91 13.07
C LYS A 546 138.46 -59.20 12.21
N ASP A 547 138.57 -59.63 10.96
CA ASP A 547 139.33 -58.95 9.91
C ASP A 547 138.47 -58.77 8.64
N VAL A 548 138.80 -57.74 7.85
CA VAL A 548 138.19 -57.35 6.54
C VAL A 548 136.78 -56.72 6.57
N GLY A 549 136.69 -55.43 6.15
CA GLY A 549 135.50 -54.75 5.58
C GLY A 549 134.28 -54.50 6.51
N ASN A 550 133.94 -53.30 6.98
CA ASN A 550 134.39 -51.91 6.75
C ASN A 550 133.84 -51.20 5.47
N LYS A 551 132.94 -50.22 5.67
CA LYS A 551 132.29 -49.23 4.75
C LYS A 551 130.98 -49.64 4.02
N ILE A 552 130.24 -48.59 3.57
CA ILE A 552 128.99 -48.58 2.73
C ILE A 552 127.70 -48.88 3.54
N VAL A 553 126.57 -48.12 3.50
CA VAL A 553 126.18 -46.77 2.97
C VAL A 553 124.92 -46.30 3.76
N GLN A 554 124.72 -45.00 4.08
CA GLN A 554 123.74 -44.03 3.52
C GLN A 554 122.34 -44.63 3.15
N ALA A 555 121.16 -44.11 3.56
CA ALA A 555 120.55 -42.76 3.57
C ALA A 555 119.75 -42.42 2.28
N ASP A 556 118.44 -42.17 2.46
CA ASP A 556 117.41 -41.53 1.59
C ASP A 556 116.18 -41.24 2.52
N GLU A 557 115.25 -40.26 2.37
CA GLU A 557 114.55 -39.64 1.21
C GLU A 557 113.34 -40.45 0.65
N SER A 558 112.24 -39.87 0.12
CA SER A 558 111.62 -38.51 0.20
C SER A 558 110.18 -38.52 -0.42
N LEU A 559 109.44 -37.37 -0.40
CA LEU A 559 108.24 -37.03 -1.24
C LEU A 559 106.94 -37.87 -1.00
N SER A 560 105.71 -37.54 -1.45
CA SER A 560 104.95 -36.33 -1.92
C SER A 560 103.42 -36.68 -1.80
N ALA A 561 102.34 -36.05 -2.34
CA ALA A 561 101.97 -34.92 -3.23
C ALA A 561 100.45 -34.55 -2.98
N VAL A 562 99.79 -33.80 -3.90
CA VAL A 562 98.29 -33.70 -4.08
C VAL A 562 97.51 -32.92 -2.97
N GLU A 563 96.27 -32.41 -3.13
CA GLU A 563 95.60 -31.47 -4.08
C GLU A 563 94.12 -31.28 -3.61
N GLN A 564 93.26 -30.28 -3.95
CA GLN A 564 93.29 -29.07 -4.81
C GLN A 564 92.31 -27.99 -4.22
N GLU A 565 91.77 -27.03 -5.00
CA GLU A 565 90.92 -25.90 -4.57
C GLU A 565 89.38 -26.14 -4.69
N LYS A 566 88.56 -25.41 -3.89
CA LYS A 566 87.26 -24.82 -4.31
C LYS A 566 86.63 -23.88 -3.27
N GLU A 567 86.88 -22.58 -3.40
CA GLU A 567 86.01 -21.52 -2.84
C GLU A 567 85.09 -20.97 -3.93
N GLY A 568 83.86 -20.51 -3.60
CA GLY A 568 82.91 -20.13 -4.65
C GLY A 568 81.57 -19.51 -4.24
N LYS A 569 81.60 -18.25 -3.78
CA LYS A 569 80.52 -17.24 -3.85
C LYS A 569 79.15 -17.51 -3.19
N SER A 570 78.97 -16.80 -2.07
CA SER A 570 77.87 -15.86 -1.79
C SER A 570 76.43 -16.22 -2.22
N LEU A 571 75.55 -16.33 -1.23
CA LEU A 571 74.10 -16.15 -1.43
C LEU A 571 73.82 -14.71 -1.93
N GLY A 572 72.79 -14.56 -2.75
CA GLY A 572 72.20 -13.27 -3.15
C GLY A 572 70.69 -13.30 -2.91
N SER A 573 70.12 -12.18 -2.43
CA SER A 573 68.72 -12.09 -2.03
C SER A 573 67.75 -12.20 -3.22
N PRO A 574 66.52 -12.74 -3.04
CA PRO A 574 65.51 -12.78 -4.10
C PRO A 574 65.07 -11.38 -4.58
N PRO A 575 64.63 -11.24 -5.84
CA PRO A 575 64.29 -9.95 -6.43
C PRO A 575 62.98 -9.38 -5.85
N ARG A 576 62.99 -8.09 -5.53
CA ARG A 576 61.79 -7.30 -5.24
C ARG A 576 61.22 -6.82 -6.57
N ALA A 577 60.00 -7.25 -6.93
CA ALA A 577 59.39 -6.93 -8.22
C ALA A 577 59.25 -5.41 -8.43
N GLU A 578 59.53 -4.95 -9.65
CA GLU A 578 59.41 -3.55 -10.03
C GLU A 578 57.95 -3.19 -10.35
N SER A 579 57.53 -1.99 -9.94
CA SER A 579 56.16 -1.52 -10.08
C SER A 579 55.89 -0.99 -11.49
N SER A 580 55.36 -1.82 -12.38
CA SER A 580 54.86 -1.38 -13.69
C SER A 580 53.50 -0.67 -13.56
N THR A 581 53.56 0.65 -13.34
CA THR A 581 52.58 1.65 -13.81
C THR A 581 51.17 1.14 -14.12
N GLY A 582 50.26 1.21 -13.15
CA GLY A 582 48.83 1.09 -13.44
C GLY A 582 48.35 2.27 -14.28
N GLN A 583 47.96 2.04 -15.54
CA GLN A 583 47.06 2.94 -16.23
C GLN A 583 45.64 2.68 -15.70
N PRO A 584 44.88 3.71 -15.27
CA PRO A 584 43.53 3.49 -14.78
C PRO A 584 42.61 3.10 -15.93
N THR A 585 42.24 1.82 -15.99
CA THR A 585 41.07 1.37 -16.76
C THR A 585 39.82 1.91 -16.09
N SER A 586 38.99 2.63 -16.84
CA SER A 586 37.81 3.32 -16.34
C SER A 586 36.65 2.34 -16.05
N GLU A 587 36.69 1.69 -14.90
CA GLU A 587 35.55 0.96 -14.29
C GLU A 587 34.76 1.82 -13.29
N SER A 588 35.09 3.11 -13.17
CA SER A 588 34.35 4.08 -12.35
C SER A 588 32.99 4.37 -12.96
N ALA A 589 31.91 4.06 -12.24
CA ALA A 589 30.57 4.51 -12.61
C ALA A 589 30.48 6.05 -12.61
N GLU A 590 29.69 6.59 -13.52
CA GLU A 590 29.31 8.01 -13.51
C GLU A 590 28.19 8.22 -12.49
N GLU A 591 28.42 9.08 -11.49
CA GLU A 591 27.42 9.35 -10.45
C GLU A 591 26.31 10.27 -10.97
N PHE A 592 25.05 9.88 -10.77
CA PHE A 592 23.87 10.69 -11.06
C PHE A 592 22.95 10.81 -9.86
N THR A 593 22.21 11.93 -9.78
CA THR A 593 21.09 12.08 -8.85
C THR A 593 19.78 11.98 -9.63
N PRO A 594 18.87 11.05 -9.30
CA PRO A 594 17.60 10.89 -10.01
C PRO A 594 16.64 12.04 -9.71
N GLU A 595 15.73 12.28 -10.64
CA GLU A 595 14.58 13.16 -10.44
C GLU A 595 13.49 12.39 -9.67
N LEU A 596 13.00 12.94 -8.56
CA LEU A 596 11.91 12.31 -7.78
C LEU A 596 10.56 12.79 -8.31
N ILE A 597 9.87 11.93 -9.04
CA ILE A 597 8.46 12.13 -9.42
C ILE A 597 7.59 11.84 -8.19
N GLN A 598 6.70 12.76 -7.86
CA GLN A 598 5.58 12.51 -6.95
C GLN A 598 4.32 12.26 -7.78
N THR A 599 3.77 11.05 -7.70
CA THR A 599 2.50 10.70 -8.36
C THR A 599 1.34 11.44 -7.68
N VAL A 600 0.37 11.91 -8.49
CA VAL A 600 -0.79 12.68 -8.02
C VAL A 600 -1.93 11.77 -7.53
N ASP A 601 -1.88 10.47 -7.89
CA ASP A 601 -2.83 9.44 -7.49
C ASP A 601 -2.85 9.16 -5.98
N GLU A 602 -3.83 8.35 -5.55
CA GLU A 602 -4.23 8.19 -4.16
C GLU A 602 -3.12 7.65 -3.22
N ASP A 603 -2.11 6.97 -3.77
CA ASP A 603 -0.90 6.51 -3.09
C ASP A 603 0.12 7.65 -2.82
N LYS A 604 -0.22 8.59 -1.94
CA LYS A 604 0.62 9.75 -1.55
C LYS A 604 1.94 9.42 -0.82
N HIS A 605 2.39 8.17 -0.85
CA HIS A 605 3.43 7.60 0.03
C HIS A 605 4.48 6.75 -0.70
N LYS A 606 4.73 7.00 -1.99
CA LYS A 606 5.79 6.34 -2.77
C LYS A 606 6.64 7.37 -3.52
N ASN A 607 7.97 7.21 -3.53
CA ASN A 607 8.83 7.93 -4.47
C ASN A 607 8.95 7.12 -5.77
N THR A 608 8.87 7.78 -6.92
CA THR A 608 9.35 7.21 -8.19
C THR A 608 10.60 7.97 -8.61
N TYR A 609 11.71 7.25 -8.74
CA TYR A 609 12.98 7.78 -9.20
C TYR A 609 13.06 7.68 -10.73
N ARG A 610 13.43 8.79 -11.39
CA ARG A 610 13.63 8.88 -12.84
C ARG A 610 15.08 9.24 -13.15
N PHE A 611 15.67 8.52 -14.11
CA PHE A 611 17.00 8.76 -14.63
C PHE A 611 16.97 8.72 -16.17
N VAL A 612 17.61 9.69 -16.83
CA VAL A 612 17.76 9.70 -18.29
C VAL A 612 19.24 9.51 -18.61
N SER A 613 19.57 8.35 -19.18
CA SER A 613 20.90 7.99 -19.65
C SER A 613 21.23 8.74 -20.95
N PRO A 614 22.33 9.51 -21.01
CA PRO A 614 22.72 10.29 -22.19
C PRO A 614 23.57 9.49 -23.20
N HIS A 615 24.02 8.27 -22.87
CA HIS A 615 24.78 7.37 -23.74
C HIS A 615 24.92 5.98 -23.11
N ALA A 616 25.48 5.02 -23.85
CA ALA A 616 25.96 3.77 -23.26
C ALA A 616 26.99 4.05 -22.15
N GLY A 617 26.94 3.32 -21.04
CA GLY A 617 27.78 3.60 -19.87
C GLY A 617 27.34 2.86 -18.61
N GLN A 618 28.08 3.09 -17.51
CA GLN A 618 27.76 2.57 -16.18
C GLN A 618 27.46 3.75 -15.26
N PHE A 619 26.24 3.83 -14.74
CA PHE A 619 25.72 4.99 -14.02
C PHE A 619 25.28 4.59 -12.61
N GLN A 620 25.77 5.26 -11.57
CA GLN A 620 25.46 4.98 -10.16
C GLN A 620 24.57 6.06 -9.54
N CYS A 621 23.49 5.65 -8.89
CA CYS A 621 22.57 6.54 -8.20
C CYS A 621 23.14 7.03 -6.85
N SER A 622 23.22 8.34 -6.66
CA SER A 622 23.63 8.99 -5.41
C SER A 622 22.68 8.73 -4.22
N LEU A 623 21.40 8.45 -4.48
CA LEU A 623 20.36 8.30 -3.45
C LEU A 623 20.06 6.86 -3.05
N THR A 624 20.17 5.92 -4.00
CA THR A 624 19.83 4.50 -3.78
C THR A 624 21.01 3.55 -3.94
N SER A 625 22.18 4.03 -4.40
CA SER A 625 23.36 3.24 -4.78
C SER A 625 23.14 2.20 -5.90
N LEU A 626 21.95 2.10 -6.50
CA LEU A 626 21.75 1.27 -7.70
C LEU A 626 22.69 1.69 -8.83
N VAL A 627 23.29 0.71 -9.50
CA VAL A 627 24.10 0.95 -10.71
C VAL A 627 23.44 0.32 -11.92
N PHE A 628 23.19 1.14 -12.95
CA PHE A 628 22.65 0.71 -14.23
C PHE A 628 23.76 0.69 -15.28
N VAL A 629 23.95 -0.46 -15.95
CA VAL A 629 24.80 -0.56 -17.15
C VAL A 629 23.88 -0.46 -18.36
N MET A 630 23.97 0.67 -19.05
CA MET A 630 23.11 1.03 -20.18
C MET A 630 23.81 0.70 -21.50
N ASP A 631 23.08 0.04 -22.41
CA ASP A 631 23.58 -0.25 -23.77
C ASP A 631 23.52 0.96 -24.72
N GLY A 632 22.89 2.06 -24.28
CA GLY A 632 22.69 3.28 -25.05
C GLY A 632 22.03 4.40 -24.25
N GLU A 633 21.51 5.40 -24.98
CA GLU A 633 20.52 6.34 -24.45
C GLU A 633 19.26 5.59 -23.97
N GLY A 634 18.55 6.13 -22.97
CA GLY A 634 17.33 5.53 -22.44
C GLY A 634 16.86 6.18 -21.14
N GLU A 635 15.59 6.00 -20.79
CA GLU A 635 14.98 6.54 -19.56
C GLU A 635 14.61 5.39 -18.61
N VAL A 636 15.22 5.36 -17.43
CA VAL A 636 14.95 4.38 -16.38
C VAL A 636 14.00 5.00 -15.35
N LEU A 637 12.87 4.33 -15.09
CA LEU A 637 11.99 4.63 -13.96
C LEU A 637 12.10 3.48 -12.96
N TYR A 638 12.29 3.79 -11.69
CA TYR A 638 12.31 2.75 -10.66
C TYR A 638 11.77 3.25 -9.32
N ARG A 639 11.29 2.33 -8.48
CA ARG A 639 10.75 2.63 -7.15
C ARG A 639 10.95 1.45 -6.20
N VAL A 640 11.06 1.73 -4.91
CA VAL A 640 11.00 0.67 -3.88
C VAL A 640 9.55 0.22 -3.75
N VAL A 641 9.35 -1.10 -3.67
CA VAL A 641 8.05 -1.74 -3.45
C VAL A 641 8.13 -2.66 -2.24
N SER A 642 6.98 -3.04 -1.69
CA SER A 642 6.93 -4.00 -0.58
C SER A 642 7.43 -5.36 -1.05
N TRP A 643 8.31 -5.98 -0.27
CA TRP A 643 8.29 -7.43 -0.17
C TRP A 643 6.90 -7.81 0.37
N ASP A 644 6.15 -8.55 -0.44
CA ASP A 644 4.97 -9.27 0.02
C ASP A 644 5.45 -10.64 0.52
N PRO A 645 5.24 -11.03 1.79
CA PRO A 645 5.71 -12.31 2.32
C PRO A 645 5.27 -13.52 1.48
N ARG A 646 4.13 -13.40 0.77
CA ARG A 646 3.60 -14.44 -0.12
C ARG A 646 4.50 -14.72 -1.33
N LEU A 647 5.40 -13.80 -1.67
CA LEU A 647 6.43 -13.97 -2.70
C LEU A 647 7.60 -14.84 -2.24
N LEU A 648 7.81 -15.02 -0.93
CA LEU A 648 8.86 -15.87 -0.38
C LEU A 648 8.32 -17.17 0.25
N ASP A 649 7.01 -17.27 0.43
CA ASP A 649 6.33 -18.49 0.88
C ASP A 649 6.70 -19.71 0.02
N GLY A 650 7.28 -20.72 0.67
CA GLY A 650 7.79 -21.93 0.02
C GLY A 650 9.31 -21.98 -0.08
N LEU A 651 9.99 -20.84 -0.21
CA LEU A 651 11.47 -20.72 -0.40
C LEU A 651 12.33 -21.10 0.83
N GLY A 652 11.78 -21.85 1.78
CA GLY A 652 12.52 -22.51 2.84
C GLY A 652 13.04 -21.55 3.92
N GLN A 653 14.35 -21.31 3.91
CA GLN A 653 15.04 -20.40 4.84
C GLN A 653 15.59 -19.15 4.15
N ILE A 654 15.30 -18.95 2.86
CA ILE A 654 15.69 -17.76 2.10
C ILE A 654 15.07 -16.51 2.74
N GLN A 655 15.90 -15.49 2.99
CA GLN A 655 15.49 -14.20 3.54
C GLN A 655 15.80 -13.05 2.58
N PRO A 656 15.03 -11.95 2.58
CA PRO A 656 15.41 -10.72 1.92
C PRO A 656 16.59 -10.06 2.66
N VAL A 657 17.50 -9.44 1.90
CA VAL A 657 18.63 -8.64 2.44
C VAL A 657 18.82 -7.29 1.73
N GLY A 658 17.80 -6.84 1.00
CA GLY A 658 17.75 -5.49 0.43
C GLY A 658 16.33 -5.08 0.05
N PRO A 659 16.09 -3.81 -0.30
CA PRO A 659 14.82 -3.37 -0.86
C PRO A 659 14.44 -4.16 -2.12
N LEU A 660 13.14 -4.34 -2.35
CA LEU A 660 12.62 -4.84 -3.62
C LEU A 660 12.40 -3.63 -4.54
N TYR A 661 13.07 -3.59 -5.68
CA TYR A 661 12.98 -2.49 -6.65
C TYR A 661 12.14 -2.93 -7.85
N ASP A 662 11.07 -2.19 -8.16
CA ASP A 662 10.44 -2.26 -9.48
C ASP A 662 11.22 -1.36 -10.44
N ILE A 663 11.63 -1.87 -11.60
CA ILE A 663 12.56 -1.20 -12.53
C ILE A 663 12.03 -1.32 -13.97
N ASP A 664 11.63 -0.20 -14.55
CA ASP A 664 11.26 -0.03 -15.97
C ASP A 664 12.37 0.71 -16.74
N CYS A 665 12.49 0.46 -18.05
CA CYS A 665 13.35 1.22 -18.95
C CYS A 665 12.67 1.47 -20.31
N PHE A 666 12.68 2.73 -20.74
CA PHE A 666 12.05 3.20 -21.98
C PHE A 666 13.09 3.73 -22.95
N ASN A 667 12.86 3.53 -24.26
CA ASN A 667 13.71 4.00 -25.36
C ASN A 667 15.18 3.54 -25.34
N GLY A 668 15.53 2.58 -24.49
CA GLY A 668 16.88 2.04 -24.31
C GLY A 668 16.85 0.64 -23.70
N SER A 669 17.99 0.14 -23.21
CA SER A 669 18.07 -1.15 -22.52
C SER A 669 19.18 -1.14 -21.47
N ILE A 670 18.91 -1.77 -20.33
CA ILE A 670 19.87 -2.07 -19.27
C ILE A 670 20.38 -3.50 -19.51
N SER A 671 21.67 -3.70 -19.73
CA SER A 671 22.25 -5.05 -19.91
C SER A 671 22.69 -5.68 -18.60
N ARG A 672 23.04 -4.87 -17.59
CA ARG A 672 23.46 -5.34 -16.26
C ARG A 672 23.01 -4.38 -15.17
N LEU A 673 22.56 -4.96 -14.06
CA LEU A 673 22.19 -4.25 -12.84
C LEU A 673 23.22 -4.58 -11.74
N HIS A 674 23.67 -3.57 -10.99
CA HIS A 674 24.38 -3.81 -9.72
C HIS A 674 23.49 -3.37 -8.56
N LEU A 675 23.09 -4.33 -7.73
CA LEU A 675 22.22 -4.14 -6.57
C LEU A 675 23.08 -3.90 -5.31
N PRO A 676 22.82 -2.85 -4.52
CA PRO A 676 23.58 -2.56 -3.31
C PRO A 676 23.21 -3.53 -2.18
N HIS A 677 24.22 -4.18 -1.62
CA HIS A 677 24.11 -5.10 -0.48
C HIS A 677 24.87 -4.52 0.72
N CYS A 678 24.74 -5.12 1.91
CA CYS A 678 25.32 -4.54 3.13
C CYS A 678 26.09 -5.52 4.02
N GLU A 679 26.18 -6.78 3.61
CA GLU A 679 26.88 -7.88 4.27
C GLU A 679 28.39 -7.63 4.32
N ILE A 680 28.97 -7.78 5.52
CA ILE A 680 30.39 -7.61 5.80
C ILE A 680 31.02 -8.99 5.87
N PHE A 681 31.91 -9.28 4.92
CA PHE A 681 32.64 -10.52 4.79
C PHE A 681 34.11 -10.36 5.22
N SER A 682 34.68 -11.40 5.82
CA SER A 682 36.09 -11.47 6.21
C SER A 682 36.98 -11.91 5.04
N GLU A 683 38.29 -11.70 5.13
CA GLU A 683 39.24 -12.28 4.16
C GLU A 683 39.16 -13.82 4.16
N GLY A 684 38.55 -14.39 3.11
CA GLY A 684 38.33 -15.83 2.94
C GLY A 684 36.90 -16.32 3.19
N ASP A 685 35.98 -15.45 3.61
CA ASP A 685 34.55 -15.81 3.70
C ASP A 685 33.95 -16.00 2.29
N ASN A 686 33.05 -16.99 2.15
CA ASN A 686 32.50 -17.36 0.85
C ASN A 686 31.16 -16.64 0.53
N MET A 687 31.24 -15.74 -0.46
CA MET A 687 30.17 -14.89 -1.01
C MET A 687 28.93 -15.63 -1.54
N ASP A 688 28.99 -16.96 -1.78
CA ASP A 688 27.92 -17.80 -2.36
C ASP A 688 26.58 -17.84 -1.55
N GLY A 689 26.39 -16.97 -0.56
CA GLY A 689 25.12 -16.81 0.15
C GLY A 689 24.17 -15.80 -0.49
N LEU A 690 24.69 -14.86 -1.30
CA LEU A 690 23.89 -13.83 -1.97
C LEU A 690 23.35 -14.31 -3.33
N ALA A 691 22.07 -14.04 -3.59
CA ALA A 691 21.44 -14.20 -4.89
C ALA A 691 20.44 -13.06 -5.16
N VAL A 692 19.88 -13.01 -6.37
CA VAL A 692 18.88 -12.02 -6.76
C VAL A 692 17.56 -12.71 -7.11
N ALA A 693 16.46 -12.26 -6.51
CA ALA A 693 15.11 -12.59 -6.96
C ALA A 693 14.70 -11.67 -8.11
N HIS A 694 14.13 -12.24 -9.17
CA HIS A 694 13.59 -11.55 -10.33
C HIS A 694 12.15 -12.04 -10.59
N PHE A 695 11.17 -11.13 -10.61
CA PHE A 695 9.74 -11.47 -10.53
C PHE A 695 8.95 -11.19 -11.81
N THR A 696 8.98 -12.14 -12.76
CA THR A 696 8.32 -11.99 -14.07
C THR A 696 6.95 -12.66 -14.13
N ALA A 697 5.91 -11.85 -14.39
CA ALA A 697 4.54 -12.30 -14.68
C ALA A 697 3.94 -13.31 -13.67
N GLY A 698 4.30 -13.19 -12.38
CA GLY A 698 3.84 -14.08 -11.30
C GLY A 698 4.73 -15.30 -11.03
N ASN A 699 5.85 -15.45 -11.75
CA ASN A 699 6.91 -16.42 -11.46
C ASN A 699 8.08 -15.74 -10.73
N ILE A 700 8.99 -16.56 -10.18
CA ILE A 700 10.20 -16.12 -9.49
C ILE A 700 11.40 -16.83 -10.12
N GLU A 701 12.37 -16.06 -10.58
CA GLU A 701 13.69 -16.53 -10.99
C GLU A 701 14.72 -16.17 -9.91
N ILE A 702 15.58 -17.13 -9.54
CA ILE A 702 16.70 -16.90 -8.60
C ILE A 702 17.99 -16.83 -9.42
N ILE A 703 18.43 -15.61 -9.71
CA ILE A 703 19.63 -15.32 -10.51
C ILE A 703 20.86 -15.38 -9.60
N GLN A 704 21.86 -16.16 -10.01
CA GLN A 704 23.15 -16.23 -9.32
C GLN A 704 24.05 -15.06 -9.74
N PRO A 705 24.81 -14.43 -8.81
CA PRO A 705 25.68 -13.31 -9.13
C PRO A 705 26.78 -13.66 -10.14
N ILE A 706 27.08 -12.75 -11.06
CA ILE A 706 28.27 -12.83 -11.93
C ILE A 706 29.52 -12.45 -11.14
N LYS A 707 29.39 -11.47 -10.26
CA LYS A 707 30.42 -10.96 -9.36
C LYS A 707 29.75 -10.33 -8.15
N VAL A 708 30.25 -10.65 -6.96
CA VAL A 708 29.95 -9.93 -5.72
C VAL A 708 31.17 -9.06 -5.40
N THR A 709 30.94 -7.85 -4.92
CA THR A 709 31.98 -6.91 -4.46
C THR A 709 31.83 -6.67 -2.96
N GLU A 710 32.50 -5.68 -2.38
CA GLU A 710 32.31 -5.32 -0.96
C GLU A 710 30.99 -4.55 -0.70
N THR A 711 30.23 -4.20 -1.75
CA THR A 711 29.07 -3.30 -1.67
C THR A 711 27.95 -3.59 -2.69
N HIS A 712 28.25 -4.26 -3.81
CA HIS A 712 27.29 -4.50 -4.90
C HIS A 712 27.34 -5.94 -5.44
N VAL A 713 26.15 -6.50 -5.68
CA VAL A 713 25.91 -7.77 -6.39
C VAL A 713 25.62 -7.46 -7.86
N MET A 714 26.37 -8.04 -8.78
CA MET A 714 26.29 -7.76 -10.23
C MET A 714 25.58 -8.90 -10.97
N ILE A 715 24.51 -8.61 -11.72
CA ILE A 715 23.79 -9.56 -12.58
C ILE A 715 23.49 -8.99 -13.98
N ASP A 716 23.70 -9.80 -15.01
CA ASP A 716 23.20 -9.50 -16.36
C ASP A 716 21.67 -9.72 -16.36
N ILE A 717 20.94 -8.80 -17.01
CA ILE A 717 19.47 -8.85 -17.10
C ILE A 717 19.02 -8.81 -18.57
N ARG A 718 17.73 -9.08 -18.81
CA ARG A 718 17.14 -9.13 -20.16
C ARG A 718 15.72 -8.60 -20.17
N ASP A 719 14.91 -9.14 -19.28
CA ASP A 719 13.57 -8.67 -18.97
C ASP A 719 13.65 -7.69 -17.78
N LEU A 720 12.60 -6.89 -17.60
CA LEU A 720 12.51 -5.84 -16.59
C LEU A 720 11.23 -6.03 -15.78
N SER A 721 11.38 -5.99 -14.45
CA SER A 721 10.32 -6.25 -13.47
C SER A 721 10.83 -5.92 -12.05
N LEU A 722 10.41 -6.67 -11.03
CA LEU A 722 10.90 -6.51 -9.65
C LEU A 722 12.23 -7.26 -9.45
N PHE A 723 13.22 -6.59 -8.86
CA PHE A 723 14.53 -7.14 -8.49
C PHE A 723 14.82 -6.90 -7.01
N GLY A 724 15.21 -7.95 -6.27
CA GLY A 724 15.51 -7.85 -4.84
C GLY A 724 16.59 -8.85 -4.39
N LEU A 725 17.38 -8.47 -3.39
CA LEU A 725 18.46 -9.33 -2.88
C LEU A 725 17.96 -10.38 -1.88
N LEU A 726 18.47 -11.60 -2.06
CA LEU A 726 18.20 -12.76 -1.22
C LEU A 726 19.47 -13.27 -0.55
N TRP A 727 19.33 -13.75 0.69
CA TRP A 727 20.32 -14.55 1.38
C TRP A 727 19.84 -16.00 1.52
N MET A 728 20.68 -16.95 1.09
CA MET A 728 20.32 -18.37 0.92
C MET A 728 20.87 -19.30 2.02
N LYS A 729 21.73 -18.80 2.92
CA LYS A 729 22.44 -19.64 3.92
C LYS A 729 21.86 -19.46 5.32
N ILE A 730 21.93 -20.51 6.14
CA ILE A 730 21.34 -20.56 7.50
C ILE A 730 21.92 -19.48 8.45
N PHE A 731 23.20 -19.14 8.28
CA PHE A 731 23.86 -18.08 9.05
C PHE A 731 24.01 -16.82 8.20
N SER A 732 23.45 -15.71 8.68
CA SER A 732 23.68 -14.37 8.12
C SER A 732 25.01 -13.79 8.64
N PRO A 733 25.86 -13.17 7.79
CA PRO A 733 27.02 -12.41 8.23
C PRO A 733 26.58 -11.13 8.98
N PRO A 734 27.51 -10.44 9.68
CA PRO A 734 27.25 -9.07 10.11
C PRO A 734 26.95 -8.16 8.90
N ILE A 735 26.17 -7.12 9.10
CA ILE A 735 25.90 -6.09 8.09
C ILE A 735 26.40 -4.71 8.50
N SER A 736 26.68 -3.88 7.50
CA SER A 736 26.81 -2.43 7.60
C SER A 736 25.43 -1.82 7.77
N GLY A 737 25.05 -1.51 9.01
CA GLY A 737 23.78 -0.86 9.34
C GLY A 737 23.88 0.67 9.39
N GLN A 738 22.73 1.33 9.54
CA GLN A 738 22.61 2.77 9.73
C GLN A 738 21.62 3.11 10.85
N VAL A 739 21.94 4.15 11.62
CA VAL A 739 21.04 4.77 12.60
C VAL A 739 20.53 6.11 12.07
N LEU A 740 19.21 6.23 11.89
CA LEU A 740 18.54 7.46 11.45
C LEU A 740 17.67 8.04 12.58
N LEU A 741 17.56 9.38 12.61
CA LEU A 741 16.95 10.12 13.72
C LEU A 741 15.87 11.09 13.22
N PHE A 742 14.67 11.02 13.78
CA PHE A 742 13.55 11.91 13.43
C PHE A 742 12.86 12.47 14.68
N LEU A 743 12.82 13.80 14.81
CA LEU A 743 12.23 14.48 15.95
C LEU A 743 10.77 14.88 15.65
N ARG A 744 9.83 14.26 16.37
CA ARG A 744 8.44 14.75 16.51
C ARG A 744 8.40 15.87 17.54
N THR A 745 7.79 16.99 17.16
CA THR A 745 7.41 18.06 18.09
C THR A 745 5.91 17.98 18.30
N LEU A 746 5.49 17.69 19.53
CA LEU A 746 4.09 17.48 19.88
C LEU A 746 3.37 18.83 20.09
N PRO A 747 2.02 18.86 20.12
CA PRO A 747 1.27 20.06 20.46
C PRO A 747 1.72 20.66 21.80
N VAL A 748 1.65 22.00 21.91
CA VAL A 748 2.19 22.77 23.06
C VAL A 748 1.61 22.32 24.41
N GLU A 749 0.42 21.73 24.39
CA GLU A 749 -0.30 21.18 25.54
C GLU A 749 0.44 20.00 26.20
N GLU A 750 1.06 19.13 25.40
CA GLU A 750 1.69 17.88 25.88
C GLU A 750 3.08 18.14 26.51
N ARG A 751 3.73 19.26 26.17
CA ARG A 751 5.04 19.70 26.69
C ARG A 751 6.20 18.71 26.49
N GLU A 752 6.04 17.74 25.60
CA GLU A 752 7.04 16.73 25.26
C GLU A 752 7.44 16.79 23.77
N LYS A 753 8.46 16.00 23.44
CA LYS A 753 9.00 15.73 22.11
C LYS A 753 9.32 14.24 22.08
N ILE A 754 9.17 13.60 20.92
CA ILE A 754 9.60 12.21 20.75
C ILE A 754 10.71 12.17 19.70
N LEU A 755 11.86 11.61 20.07
CA LEU A 755 12.93 11.31 19.14
C LEU A 755 12.80 9.85 18.70
N ASN A 756 12.41 9.66 17.44
CA ASN A 756 12.41 8.37 16.78
C ASN A 756 13.86 7.99 16.41
N VAL A 757 14.25 6.77 16.75
CA VAL A 757 15.54 6.19 16.39
C VAL A 757 15.26 4.94 15.56
N HIS A 758 15.74 4.93 14.33
CA HIS A 758 15.58 3.83 13.38
C HIS A 758 16.92 3.11 13.25
N LEU A 759 16.92 1.81 13.49
CA LEU A 759 18.02 0.90 13.26
C LEU A 759 17.70 0.14 11.97
N LEU A 760 18.49 0.33 10.92
CA LEU A 760 18.14 -0.13 9.56
C LEU A 760 19.35 -0.74 8.83
N PRO A 761 19.14 -1.70 7.91
CA PRO A 761 20.13 -2.06 6.89
C PRO A 761 20.68 -0.86 6.13
N GLY A 762 21.99 -0.85 5.85
CA GLY A 762 22.68 0.28 5.22
C GLY A 762 22.42 0.47 3.73
N ASN A 763 21.76 -0.48 3.07
CA ASN A 763 21.32 -0.40 1.67
C ASN A 763 19.89 0.15 1.49
N ILE A 764 19.21 0.53 2.59
CA ILE A 764 17.92 1.24 2.51
C ILE A 764 18.16 2.73 2.17
N PRO A 765 17.52 3.28 1.12
CA PRO A 765 17.67 4.69 0.78
C PRO A 765 17.11 5.62 1.86
N VAL A 766 17.91 6.56 2.35
CA VAL A 766 17.46 7.57 3.34
C VAL A 766 16.21 8.36 2.87
N PRO A 767 16.04 8.72 1.59
CA PRO A 767 14.82 9.42 1.12
C PRO A 767 13.52 8.61 1.27
N GLU A 768 13.57 7.27 1.31
CA GLU A 768 12.40 6.44 1.57
C GLU A 768 11.95 6.56 3.03
N VAL A 769 12.90 6.52 3.96
CA VAL A 769 12.62 6.70 5.40
C VAL A 769 12.14 8.12 5.70
N GLN A 770 12.71 9.13 5.01
CA GLN A 770 12.25 10.52 5.09
C GLN A 770 10.83 10.71 4.51
N LEU A 771 10.45 9.98 3.45
CA LEU A 771 9.11 10.04 2.85
C LEU A 771 8.01 9.67 3.85
N CYS A 772 8.23 8.60 4.64
CA CYS A 772 7.31 8.19 5.69
C CYS A 772 7.15 9.21 6.82
N HIS A 773 8.05 10.21 6.92
CA HIS A 773 8.26 11.06 8.10
C HIS A 773 8.34 12.56 7.76
N ARG A 774 7.64 13.01 6.70
CA ARG A 774 7.55 14.42 6.28
C ARG A 774 7.06 15.38 7.38
N ASP A 775 6.34 14.88 8.39
CA ASP A 775 5.87 15.61 9.57
C ASP A 775 6.96 15.86 10.63
N LYS A 776 8.16 15.28 10.46
CA LYS A 776 9.21 15.18 11.49
C LYS A 776 10.49 15.82 11.03
N LYS A 777 11.21 16.45 11.95
CA LYS A 777 12.55 16.98 11.65
C LYS A 777 13.56 15.83 11.65
N TYR A 778 14.06 15.46 10.47
CA TYR A 778 15.25 14.63 10.34
C TYR A 778 16.46 15.29 11.01
N ILE A 779 17.28 14.51 11.73
CA ILE A 779 18.50 14.98 12.39
C ILE A 779 19.69 14.25 11.77
N GLU A 780 20.47 14.97 10.98
CA GLU A 780 21.72 14.47 10.42
C GLU A 780 22.74 14.16 11.52
N THR A 781 23.35 12.99 11.41
CA THR A 781 24.45 12.51 12.24
C THR A 781 25.22 11.43 11.47
N THR A 782 26.40 11.05 11.93
CA THR A 782 27.10 9.90 11.34
C THR A 782 26.34 8.61 11.67
N SER A 783 25.66 8.05 10.69
CA SER A 783 24.68 6.95 10.88
C SER A 783 25.30 5.55 10.94
N LYS A 784 26.40 5.30 10.24
CA LYS A 784 26.98 3.95 10.04
C LYS A 784 27.30 3.20 11.34
N CYS A 785 26.98 1.91 11.38
CA CYS A 785 27.22 0.97 12.47
C CYS A 785 27.39 -0.48 11.93
N GLN A 786 27.70 -1.44 12.81
CA GLN A 786 27.75 -2.87 12.48
C GLN A 786 26.66 -3.61 13.26
N LEU A 787 25.83 -4.39 12.56
CA LEU A 787 24.68 -5.11 13.11
C LEU A 787 24.69 -6.58 12.68
N PHE A 788 23.81 -7.39 13.30
CA PHE A 788 23.50 -8.75 12.87
C PHE A 788 21.98 -8.93 12.93
N PHE A 789 21.41 -9.63 11.95
CA PHE A 789 20.01 -10.05 11.99
C PHE A 789 19.73 -11.01 13.15
N GLU A 790 18.48 -11.04 13.61
CA GLU A 790 17.97 -11.89 14.70
C GLU A 790 18.69 -11.69 16.06
N ARG A 791 19.36 -10.53 16.25
CA ARG A 791 19.93 -10.11 17.54
C ARG A 791 19.08 -9.04 18.22
N GLU A 792 19.07 -9.10 19.55
CA GLU A 792 18.40 -8.11 20.40
C GLU A 792 19.33 -6.92 20.70
N TYR A 793 18.90 -5.72 20.33
CA TYR A 793 19.59 -4.45 20.58
C TYR A 793 18.84 -3.61 21.61
N SER A 794 19.54 -2.77 22.37
CA SER A 794 18.94 -1.81 23.31
C SER A 794 19.50 -0.40 23.12
N LEU A 795 18.62 0.60 23.19
CA LEU A 795 19.00 2.01 23.14
C LEU A 795 19.17 2.59 24.56
N CYS A 796 20.40 3.00 24.88
CA CYS A 796 20.68 3.84 26.03
C CYS A 796 20.59 5.33 25.66
N CYS A 797 19.81 6.10 26.43
CA CYS A 797 19.78 7.56 26.34
C CYS A 797 20.46 8.19 27.55
N GLN A 798 21.13 9.33 27.33
CA GLN A 798 21.83 10.09 28.37
C GLN A 798 21.37 11.56 28.37
N PRO A 799 21.02 12.14 29.55
CA PRO A 799 20.91 11.49 30.86
C PRO A 799 19.83 10.38 30.94
N GLU A 800 20.09 9.39 31.80
CA GLU A 800 19.33 8.12 31.95
C GLU A 800 17.87 8.28 32.44
N ASN A 801 17.42 9.50 32.72
CA ASN A 801 16.08 9.78 33.21
C ASN A 801 15.01 9.94 32.10
N PHE A 802 15.37 9.71 30.83
CA PHE A 802 14.43 9.75 29.71
C PHE A 802 13.85 8.36 29.43
N GLN A 803 12.55 8.32 29.14
CA GLN A 803 11.85 7.08 28.85
C GLN A 803 12.15 6.63 27.41
N VAL A 804 12.55 5.37 27.25
CA VAL A 804 12.83 4.72 25.96
C VAL A 804 11.86 3.55 25.79
N GLN A 805 11.18 3.47 24.64
CA GLN A 805 10.27 2.37 24.30
C GLN A 805 10.52 1.84 22.89
N PRO A 806 10.58 0.51 22.68
CA PRO A 806 10.78 -0.52 23.71
C PRO A 806 12.14 -0.33 24.41
N THR A 807 12.37 -1.03 25.53
CA THR A 807 13.70 -1.00 26.19
C THR A 807 14.77 -1.73 25.36
N SER A 808 14.33 -2.66 24.52
CA SER A 808 15.14 -3.42 23.58
C SER A 808 14.25 -4.04 22.51
N GLU A 809 14.81 -4.29 21.33
CA GLU A 809 14.08 -4.82 20.18
C GLU A 809 14.97 -5.78 19.37
N ILE A 810 14.36 -6.74 18.66
CA ILE A 810 15.08 -7.65 17.76
C ILE A 810 15.23 -6.98 16.39
N PHE A 811 16.46 -6.99 15.84
CA PHE A 811 16.74 -6.49 14.50
C PHE A 811 16.48 -7.60 13.46
N ASP A 812 15.27 -7.61 12.90
CA ASP A 812 14.78 -8.67 12.01
C ASP A 812 15.00 -8.39 10.50
N HIS A 813 14.69 -9.39 9.67
CA HIS A 813 14.70 -9.30 8.21
C HIS A 813 13.50 -8.55 7.58
N SER A 814 12.55 -8.01 8.36
CA SER A 814 11.31 -7.41 7.82
C SER A 814 11.45 -5.95 7.39
N ASN A 815 12.48 -5.26 7.88
CA ASN A 815 12.60 -3.79 7.85
C ASN A 815 12.97 -3.16 6.47
N PHE A 816 12.73 -3.85 5.35
CA PHE A 816 13.02 -3.38 3.98
C PHE A 816 11.92 -2.51 3.35
N GLY A 817 10.96 -2.03 4.15
CA GLY A 817 9.92 -1.08 3.70
C GLY A 817 8.65 -1.75 3.12
N PRO A 818 7.70 -0.94 2.63
CA PRO A 818 7.77 0.51 2.47
C PRO A 818 7.51 1.30 3.76
N ASN A 819 6.98 0.66 4.82
CA ASN A 819 6.68 1.31 6.08
C ASN A 819 7.87 1.20 7.06
N TYR A 820 8.70 2.23 7.13
CA TYR A 820 9.84 2.28 8.05
C TYR A 820 9.38 2.75 9.45
N HIS A 821 9.15 1.81 10.35
CA HIS A 821 8.78 2.09 11.74
C HIS A 821 10.01 2.45 12.60
N PRO A 822 9.84 3.24 13.68
CA PRO A 822 10.93 3.49 14.62
C PRO A 822 11.25 2.23 15.43
N THR A 823 12.52 1.85 15.48
CA THR A 823 13.00 0.76 16.34
C THR A 823 12.94 1.15 17.81
N PHE A 824 13.15 2.44 18.11
CA PHE A 824 13.01 3.01 19.45
C PHE A 824 12.40 4.42 19.41
N GLU A 825 11.63 4.75 20.43
CA GLU A 825 11.06 6.06 20.70
C GLU A 825 11.61 6.59 22.04
N VAL A 826 12.23 7.77 22.04
CA VAL A 826 12.73 8.43 23.24
C VAL A 826 11.87 9.63 23.58
N PHE A 827 11.27 9.63 24.77
CA PHE A 827 10.37 10.67 25.27
C PHE A 827 11.18 11.73 26.02
N LEU A 828 11.09 12.98 25.55
CA LEU A 828 11.95 14.10 25.95
C LEU A 828 11.10 15.32 26.29
N GLY A 829 11.31 15.92 27.47
CA GLY A 829 10.64 17.18 27.82
C GLY A 829 11.01 18.31 26.85
N VAL A 830 10.09 19.24 26.57
CA VAL A 830 10.27 20.33 25.58
C VAL A 830 11.56 21.14 25.78
N HIS A 831 12.04 21.29 27.02
CA HIS A 831 13.28 22.04 27.32
C HIS A 831 14.58 21.31 26.96
N VAL A 832 14.54 20.01 26.64
CA VAL A 832 15.72 19.24 26.21
C VAL A 832 16.18 19.76 24.84
N ARG A 833 17.47 20.10 24.76
CA ARG A 833 18.15 20.60 23.55
C ARG A 833 19.22 19.65 23.01
N GLU A 834 19.73 18.78 23.86
CA GLU A 834 20.83 17.87 23.57
C GLU A 834 20.62 16.56 24.32
N VAL A 835 20.93 15.43 23.68
CA VAL A 835 20.94 14.09 24.28
C VAL A 835 22.19 13.32 23.84
N GLY A 836 22.66 12.41 24.69
CA GLY A 836 23.53 11.32 24.25
C GLY A 836 22.69 10.08 23.91
N LEU A 837 23.06 9.34 22.86
CA LEU A 837 22.43 8.06 22.51
C LEU A 837 23.51 7.01 22.21
N ALA A 838 23.28 5.76 22.63
CA ALA A 838 24.11 4.60 22.29
C ALA A 838 23.25 3.35 22.04
N ILE A 839 23.53 2.62 20.96
CA ILE A 839 22.95 1.31 20.65
C ILE A 839 23.91 0.22 21.15
N LEU A 840 23.39 -0.70 21.97
CA LEU A 840 24.15 -1.81 22.54
C LEU A 840 23.64 -3.15 22.01
N ASP A 841 24.56 -4.05 21.63
CA ASP A 841 24.29 -5.45 21.29
C ASP A 841 24.22 -6.29 22.58
N LYS A 842 23.07 -6.89 22.89
CA LYS A 842 22.92 -7.69 24.11
C LYS A 842 23.62 -9.05 24.04
N ALA A 843 23.78 -9.65 22.86
CA ALA A 843 24.47 -10.93 22.72
C ALA A 843 25.97 -10.79 23.06
N GLU A 844 26.56 -9.61 22.79
CA GLU A 844 27.95 -9.29 23.12
C GLU A 844 28.09 -8.50 24.44
N ASN A 845 27.36 -8.90 25.48
CA ASN A 845 27.39 -8.32 26.85
C ASN A 845 27.08 -6.81 26.92
N GLY A 846 26.28 -6.27 26.00
CA GLY A 846 26.00 -4.84 25.91
C GLY A 846 27.09 -4.04 25.20
N ARG A 847 27.80 -4.66 24.24
CA ARG A 847 28.81 -3.99 23.40
C ARG A 847 28.18 -2.82 22.65
N GLU A 848 28.79 -1.64 22.76
CA GLU A 848 28.42 -0.46 21.98
C GLU A 848 28.72 -0.68 20.48
N VAL A 849 27.68 -0.63 19.64
CA VAL A 849 27.80 -0.74 18.17
C VAL A 849 27.62 0.59 17.45
N TRP A 850 27.00 1.57 18.12
CA TRP A 850 26.87 2.96 17.66
C TRP A 850 26.66 3.87 18.87
N SER A 851 27.29 5.05 18.89
CA SER A 851 27.17 5.97 20.03
C SER A 851 27.55 7.41 19.69
N ARG A 852 26.73 8.35 20.13
CA ARG A 852 26.92 9.79 19.91
C ARG A 852 26.66 10.50 21.22
N GLN A 853 27.73 10.98 21.86
CA GLN A 853 27.68 11.66 23.16
C GLN A 853 26.87 12.97 23.13
N ARG A 854 26.72 13.59 21.96
CA ARG A 854 26.08 14.89 21.76
C ARG A 854 25.27 14.91 20.47
N ILE A 855 23.94 14.85 20.57
CA ILE A 855 22.99 15.02 19.45
C ILE A 855 22.18 16.28 19.72
N LEU A 856 22.27 17.28 18.84
CA LEU A 856 21.59 18.55 18.99
C LEU A 856 20.17 18.48 18.41
N LEU A 857 19.16 18.70 19.26
CA LEU A 857 17.75 18.67 18.88
C LEU A 857 17.26 20.02 18.34
N THR A 858 17.84 21.12 18.83
CA THR A 858 17.61 22.47 18.30
C THR A 858 18.22 22.64 16.90
N ALA A 859 17.68 23.56 16.09
CA ALA A 859 18.27 23.89 14.80
C ALA A 859 19.64 24.60 14.95
N PRO A 860 20.52 24.54 13.93
CA PRO A 860 21.58 25.53 13.77
C PRO A 860 20.97 26.93 13.74
N SER A 861 21.62 27.89 14.38
CA SER A 861 21.09 29.25 14.46
C SER A 861 21.23 30.01 13.14
N GLN A 862 20.20 29.91 12.29
CA GLN A 862 19.65 31.13 11.70
C GLN A 862 19.12 32.05 12.83
N GLY A 863 18.76 33.30 12.50
CA GLY A 863 18.60 34.38 13.47
C GLY A 863 17.73 34.04 14.70
N VAL A 864 18.02 34.68 15.83
CA VAL A 864 17.27 34.48 17.08
C VAL A 864 15.87 35.08 16.94
N GLU A 865 14.94 34.28 16.41
CA GLU A 865 13.52 34.46 16.63
C GLU A 865 13.23 34.11 18.09
N ASP A 866 13.10 35.16 18.92
CA ASP A 866 12.47 35.08 20.24
C ASP A 866 11.06 34.47 20.08
N HIS A 867 10.51 33.83 21.11
CA HIS A 867 9.16 33.25 21.05
C HIS A 867 8.05 34.31 21.15
N ARG A 868 8.23 35.43 20.44
CA ARG A 868 7.25 36.47 20.18
C ARG A 868 6.90 36.38 18.70
N LEU A 869 5.63 36.08 18.43
CA LEU A 869 4.92 36.33 17.17
C LEU A 869 5.72 36.04 15.87
N THR A 870 5.40 34.92 15.22
CA THR A 870 5.89 34.57 13.87
C THR A 870 5.94 35.80 12.95
N PRO A 871 7.06 36.09 12.25
CA PRO A 871 7.27 37.36 11.54
C PRO A 871 6.13 37.75 10.58
N GLY A 872 5.55 36.76 9.89
CA GLY A 872 4.39 36.96 9.02
C GLY A 872 3.16 37.54 9.72
N SER A 873 2.95 37.24 11.01
CA SER A 873 1.83 37.81 11.77
C SER A 873 2.06 39.28 12.13
N GLU A 874 3.28 39.67 12.52
CA GLU A 874 3.59 41.10 12.75
C GLU A 874 3.58 41.89 11.45
N PHE A 875 4.11 41.32 10.35
CA PHE A 875 4.01 41.89 9.00
C PHE A 875 2.55 42.14 8.59
N VAL A 876 1.68 41.12 8.73
CA VAL A 876 0.26 41.20 8.34
C VAL A 876 -0.52 42.22 9.15
N ASP A 877 -0.23 42.39 10.44
CA ASP A 877 -0.89 43.40 11.27
C ASP A 877 -0.31 44.81 11.07
N ALA A 878 1.01 44.96 10.96
CA ALA A 878 1.68 46.26 10.76
C ALA A 878 1.35 46.87 9.38
N LEU A 879 1.31 46.04 8.32
CA LEU A 879 1.09 46.47 6.94
C LEU A 879 -0.34 46.24 6.46
N ARG A 880 -1.27 45.93 7.38
CA ARG A 880 -2.71 45.73 7.15
C ARG A 880 -3.35 46.80 6.24
N GLY A 881 -2.94 48.06 6.40
CA GLY A 881 -3.41 49.17 5.57
C GLY A 881 -2.98 49.08 4.11
N ASP A 882 -1.71 48.76 3.85
CA ASP A 882 -1.15 48.56 2.51
C ASP A 882 -1.68 47.26 1.88
N LEU A 883 -1.76 46.17 2.64
CA LEU A 883 -2.28 44.88 2.17
C LEU A 883 -3.75 45.00 1.71
N ILE A 884 -4.59 45.70 2.48
CA ILE A 884 -5.98 46.00 2.09
C ILE A 884 -6.07 46.83 0.80
N GLN A 885 -5.06 47.65 0.46
CA GLN A 885 -5.08 48.50 -0.74
C GLN A 885 -4.45 47.85 -1.96
N LYS A 886 -3.37 47.07 -1.79
CA LYS A 886 -2.50 46.60 -2.86
C LYS A 886 -2.74 45.15 -3.29
N VAL A 887 -3.19 44.25 -2.40
CA VAL A 887 -3.34 42.82 -2.73
C VAL A 887 -4.41 42.66 -3.81
N SER A 888 -4.04 42.02 -4.92
CA SER A 888 -4.91 41.77 -6.07
C SER A 888 -5.47 40.34 -6.11
N SER A 889 -4.68 39.36 -5.68
CA SER A 889 -4.96 37.92 -5.68
C SER A 889 -5.82 37.45 -4.50
N VAL A 890 -6.73 38.31 -4.00
CA VAL A 890 -7.48 38.06 -2.76
C VAL A 890 -8.33 36.79 -2.82
N MET A 891 -8.87 36.43 -4.00
CA MET A 891 -9.62 35.18 -4.17
C MET A 891 -8.72 33.96 -4.06
N ALA A 892 -7.61 33.87 -4.79
CA ALA A 892 -6.72 32.70 -4.74
C ALA A 892 -6.21 32.40 -3.30
N ILE A 893 -5.97 33.45 -2.51
CA ILE A 893 -5.61 33.32 -1.09
C ILE A 893 -6.81 32.84 -0.26
N ALA A 894 -8.02 33.34 -0.50
CA ALA A 894 -9.24 32.87 0.16
C ALA A 894 -9.61 31.43 -0.23
N ASP A 895 -9.44 31.04 -1.50
CA ASP A 895 -9.65 29.70 -2.02
C ASP A 895 -8.71 28.70 -1.33
N SER A 896 -7.43 29.10 -1.17
CA SER A 896 -6.41 28.31 -0.45
C SER A 896 -6.79 28.13 1.04
N LEU A 897 -7.06 29.23 1.75
CA LEU A 897 -7.49 29.20 3.16
C LEU A 897 -8.81 28.43 3.37
N MET A 898 -9.70 28.41 2.38
CA MET A 898 -10.94 27.62 2.40
C MET A 898 -10.65 26.13 2.21
N SER A 899 -9.73 25.77 1.29
CA SER A 899 -9.30 24.38 1.09
C SER A 899 -8.63 23.77 2.33
N GLU A 900 -7.87 24.59 3.07
CA GLU A 900 -7.25 24.23 4.36
C GLU A 900 -8.21 24.37 5.57
N ARG A 901 -9.47 24.76 5.34
CA ARG A 901 -10.53 24.96 6.35
C ARG A 901 -10.19 26.00 7.44
N MET A 902 -9.30 26.95 7.13
CA MET A 902 -8.98 28.07 8.04
C MET A 902 -10.05 29.17 8.02
N ILE A 903 -10.94 29.17 7.03
CA ILE A 903 -12.13 30.03 6.96
C ILE A 903 -13.40 29.21 6.73
N THR A 904 -14.55 29.78 7.11
CA THR A 904 -15.87 29.15 6.99
C THR A 904 -16.53 29.43 5.64
N ASP A 905 -17.41 28.54 5.16
CA ASP A 905 -18.22 28.74 3.95
C ASP A 905 -18.94 30.10 3.92
N GLU A 906 -19.53 30.53 5.04
CA GLU A 906 -20.26 31.79 5.16
C GLU A 906 -19.36 33.00 4.86
N LEU A 907 -18.19 33.08 5.52
CA LEU A 907 -17.22 34.15 5.29
C LEU A 907 -16.53 34.04 3.93
N TYR A 908 -16.27 32.84 3.41
CA TYR A 908 -15.79 32.66 2.04
C TYR A 908 -16.81 33.24 1.04
N ASN A 909 -18.10 33.00 1.24
CA ASN A 909 -19.16 33.57 0.43
C ASN A 909 -19.29 35.10 0.61
N GLU A 910 -19.11 35.67 1.82
CA GLU A 910 -19.00 37.13 1.99
C GLU A 910 -17.82 37.70 1.17
N VAL A 911 -16.64 37.07 1.22
CA VAL A 911 -15.43 37.47 0.49
C VAL A 911 -15.64 37.33 -1.02
N HIS A 912 -16.27 36.25 -1.49
CA HIS A 912 -16.56 36.02 -2.90
C HIS A 912 -17.48 37.10 -3.49
N ASN A 913 -18.55 37.45 -2.77
CA ASN A 913 -19.59 38.38 -3.22
C ASN A 913 -19.23 39.88 -3.06
N ALA A 914 -18.11 40.23 -2.44
CA ALA A 914 -17.72 41.62 -2.21
C ALA A 914 -17.14 42.31 -3.46
N ASP A 915 -17.62 43.53 -3.76
CA ASP A 915 -17.50 44.19 -5.07
C ASP A 915 -16.07 44.64 -5.45
N THR A 916 -15.16 44.79 -4.49
CA THR A 916 -13.78 45.24 -4.73
C THR A 916 -12.79 44.48 -3.87
N ASN A 917 -11.55 44.32 -4.34
CA ASN A 917 -10.49 43.64 -3.58
C ASN A 917 -10.24 44.27 -2.20
N GLN A 918 -10.38 45.59 -2.05
CA GLN A 918 -10.29 46.26 -0.74
C GLN A 918 -11.43 45.85 0.20
N ARG A 919 -12.62 45.53 -0.33
CA ARG A 919 -13.74 44.97 0.45
C ARG A 919 -13.52 43.49 0.75
N LYS A 920 -13.10 42.69 -0.25
CA LYS A 920 -12.73 41.27 -0.09
C LYS A 920 -11.67 41.09 1.01
N MET A 921 -10.59 41.87 0.94
CA MET A 921 -9.47 41.78 1.89
C MET A 921 -9.86 42.24 3.30
N ARG A 922 -10.75 43.24 3.45
CA ARG A 922 -11.31 43.61 4.77
C ARG A 922 -12.15 42.52 5.40
N LEU A 923 -12.87 41.73 4.59
CA LEU A 923 -13.66 40.59 5.05
C LEU A 923 -12.74 39.42 5.41
N LEU A 924 -11.75 39.11 4.57
CA LEU A 924 -10.76 38.09 4.86
C LEU A 924 -9.97 38.40 6.14
N PHE A 925 -9.63 39.67 6.39
CA PHE A 925 -9.02 40.12 7.65
C PHE A 925 -9.88 39.83 8.91
N ARG A 926 -11.20 39.64 8.80
CA ARG A 926 -12.04 39.16 9.93
C ARG A 926 -11.66 37.74 10.32
N ALA A 927 -11.42 36.85 9.35
CA ALA A 927 -10.90 35.51 9.62
C ALA A 927 -9.50 35.56 10.23
N LEU A 928 -8.62 36.39 9.68
CA LEU A 928 -7.24 36.51 10.18
C LEU A 928 -7.22 36.96 11.66
N ASP A 929 -8.10 37.89 12.03
CA ASP A 929 -8.24 38.34 13.42
C ASP A 929 -8.88 37.28 14.35
N SER A 930 -9.84 36.48 13.87
CA SER A 930 -10.49 35.44 14.68
C SER A 930 -9.66 34.16 14.80
N GLY A 931 -8.89 33.81 13.76
CA GLY A 931 -7.97 32.67 13.74
C GLY A 931 -6.61 32.94 14.39
N GLY A 932 -6.25 34.21 14.59
CA GLY A 932 -5.03 34.61 15.30
C GLY A 932 -3.74 34.34 14.53
N ALA A 933 -2.63 34.20 15.27
CA ALA A 933 -1.28 34.22 14.72
C ALA A 933 -0.98 33.08 13.72
N SER A 934 -1.61 31.91 13.86
CA SER A 934 -1.47 30.80 12.90
C SER A 934 -2.07 31.14 11.54
N VAL A 935 -3.34 31.58 11.51
CA VAL A 935 -4.02 31.96 10.27
C VAL A 935 -3.39 33.22 9.63
N LYS A 936 -2.82 34.13 10.44
CA LYS A 936 -2.02 35.26 9.95
C LYS A 936 -0.68 34.83 9.33
N ALA A 937 0.01 33.84 9.92
CA ALA A 937 1.23 33.29 9.35
C ALA A 937 0.95 32.53 8.04
N GLU A 938 -0.14 31.78 7.97
CA GLU A 938 -0.55 31.08 6.74
C GLU A 938 -0.97 32.07 5.64
N PHE A 939 -1.73 33.11 5.97
CA PHE A 939 -2.03 34.19 5.04
C PHE A 939 -0.76 34.91 4.53
N TYR A 940 0.28 35.06 5.35
CA TYR A 940 1.59 35.56 4.89
C TYR A 940 2.31 34.57 3.95
N ARG A 941 2.26 33.25 4.22
CA ARG A 941 2.77 32.23 3.31
C ARG A 941 2.09 32.32 1.93
N LEU A 942 0.77 32.42 1.92
CA LEU A 942 -0.04 32.54 0.71
C LEU A 942 0.18 33.88 -0.01
N LEU A 943 0.47 34.98 0.70
CA LEU A 943 0.92 36.24 0.10
C LEU A 943 2.29 36.11 -0.57
N MET A 944 3.24 35.41 0.05
CA MET A 944 4.55 35.12 -0.54
C MET A 944 4.47 34.23 -1.77
N GLU A 945 3.49 33.33 -1.81
CA GLU A 945 3.22 32.45 -2.96
C GLU A 945 2.52 33.20 -4.12
N ASN A 946 1.47 33.99 -3.82
CA ASN A 946 0.64 34.64 -4.83
C ASN A 946 1.19 36.00 -5.31
N GLU A 947 1.79 36.81 -4.41
CA GLU A 947 2.28 38.15 -4.72
C GLU A 947 3.67 38.46 -4.10
N PRO A 948 4.71 37.64 -4.35
CA PRO A 948 6.05 37.82 -3.77
C PRO A 948 6.67 39.20 -4.05
N ARG A 949 6.33 39.82 -5.19
CA ARG A 949 6.77 41.19 -5.52
C ARG A 949 6.14 42.24 -4.60
N LEU A 950 4.89 42.07 -4.20
CA LEU A 950 4.22 42.98 -3.27
C LEU A 950 4.81 42.82 -1.88
N VAL A 951 4.99 41.59 -1.41
CA VAL A 951 5.58 41.32 -0.09
C VAL A 951 6.98 41.95 -0.02
N HIS A 952 7.86 41.69 -0.99
CA HIS A 952 9.21 42.26 -1.01
C HIS A 952 9.24 43.80 -1.13
N GLU A 953 8.26 44.44 -1.81
CA GLU A 953 8.10 45.89 -1.85
C GLU A 953 7.65 46.48 -0.49
N LEU A 954 6.84 45.74 0.27
CA LEU A 954 6.39 46.15 1.60
C LEU A 954 7.44 45.87 2.68
N GLU A 955 8.13 44.72 2.63
CA GLU A 955 9.23 44.39 3.53
C GLU A 955 10.40 45.37 3.42
N SER A 956 10.76 45.79 2.21
CA SER A 956 11.81 46.79 2.00
C SER A 956 11.42 48.16 2.58
N ARG A 957 10.20 48.65 2.29
CA ARG A 957 9.66 49.88 2.92
C ARG A 957 9.57 49.78 4.44
N HIS A 958 9.18 48.62 4.98
CA HIS A 958 9.08 48.39 6.41
C HIS A 958 10.47 48.40 7.07
N SER A 959 11.44 47.73 6.44
CA SER A 959 12.85 47.76 6.84
C SER A 959 13.44 49.17 6.83
N GLU A 960 13.17 49.98 5.80
CA GLU A 960 13.59 51.38 5.74
C GLU A 960 12.94 52.25 6.82
N SER A 961 11.66 52.01 7.15
CA SER A 961 10.94 52.76 8.20
C SER A 961 11.29 52.31 9.64
N SER A 962 11.86 51.12 9.80
CA SER A 962 12.35 50.58 11.07
C SER A 962 13.86 50.81 11.32
N GLY A 963 14.52 51.58 10.45
CA GLY A 963 15.90 52.05 10.70
C GLY A 963 16.02 52.84 12.02
N PRO A 964 17.14 52.71 12.77
CA PRO A 964 17.25 53.24 14.11
C PRO A 964 17.24 54.79 14.16
N GLN A 965 16.46 55.33 15.11
CA GLN A 965 16.54 56.72 15.59
C GLN A 965 17.48 56.83 16.80
#